data_AF-A0AAQ4CTD1-F1
#
_entry.id   AF-A0AAQ4CTD1-F1
#
_cell.length_a   1.000
_cell.length_b   1.000
_cell.length_c   1.000
_cell.angle_alpha   90.00
_cell.angle_beta   90.00
_cell.angle_gamma   90.00
#
_symmetry.space_group_name_H-M   'P 1'
#
loop_
_entity.id
_entity.type
_entity.pdbx_description
1 polymer ?
#
loop_
_entity_poly.entity_id
_entity_poly.type
_entity_poly.pdbx_seq_one_letter_code
_entity_poly.pdbx_strand_id
1 'polypeptide(L)'
;MLCKERITETAADPSYVYQIFSCISDNTQYIDRLRFFKQVKDEINRLISRKQSPEIVALIADWGQGKSTFLDIIEEYGKRINVNITKIPFINILKETFNVTSFRNGIYLIDEVESSIDYFDEYKDEIKEFWSQIKELANTTGNSVIYLSMTPSAYSKIFGIGGQLYSLFPETYQALLSRIREVRIENPSKLEFMLMIKCMLEMANIRDLEILKYLDLPFWVIDPERRKYVRFFNEILCENYPDVEKIFNELARSDKGIQLNSENETVKLDVLTTLENSLDKEEIRKLHKLLMSRIFVEKELIIPSLEKNIVKGFLVPYSKWVEVFPKISGQNYIEDFLLTFNEGNFYIFISYDIEKVIHEGIDSSKVKEVINKLRHFSKSEAYSLNWSYFESIVNTNVGGLVVEFKSREVRDKALQFVNSNITDRSKELDSLEHLMEIEGILILERKLISDHTRILKISRGEGKDILNIIITKPISEEEINQVINEIKNYEDIIHGSIIISSVVEKTKLFKLLDSISIPWVEITLTTPKKRQLLYLLFSKIYNQSKIRQDIIDLRLGDIKNSIFSLILKITENLNLKQLPVLKNKRPIQSFNWIIFYPSTKIANIYEVFEKVNEIVNEKFRMYGSKQFHLEDIETPETFLDDIVNYFVSNKIIKIESNYIDFNSFAGEYLTNFSKLFAGFIKQKYKQEAEEIVSNYILSLADLVDNKRKGNLLSFAYQLFSPDKKVGQNPTLDFLVYASLISGELSKFLNYSLIYDRVVEQVRKLEERLNSPYLNYGYFITAKKRGAGIRSIAEMKEVIDIYRKGCVENKDLRLCFCSLYLSKLYLILLKETEKSVNEVENIIAEISKKLEVINIAKKYLKIEEKIEEIEKITTIITSLKENFNSHINSLSKKIQEINEEGKTENFKKYLDYLLKVINAEDNLNLYYILFKSIREALNGTLISSEDLRETIFEDIASLSKIGSQLNTIESIVNEIEKIGPELPKLRENIQRKEERISQLIQEIKNLVEDYDSI
;
A
#
# COMPACT_ATOMS: atom_id res chain seq x y z
N MET A 1 -8.46 9.72 66.88
CA MET A 1 -7.10 9.58 67.45
C MET A 1 -6.17 9.52 66.25
N LEU A 2 -5.40 10.60 66.02
CA LEU A 2 -4.50 10.77 64.87
C LEU A 2 -3.37 9.74 64.91
N CYS A 3 -2.78 9.36 63.76
CA CYS A 3 -1.60 8.49 63.77
C CYS A 3 -0.56 9.10 64.71
N LYS A 4 -0.16 8.33 65.72
CA LYS A 4 0.61 8.86 66.85
C LYS A 4 2.03 9.29 66.45
N GLU A 5 2.53 8.81 65.31
CA GLU A 5 3.89 9.04 64.81
C GLU A 5 3.85 9.33 63.30
N ARG A 6 4.64 10.31 62.85
CA ARG A 6 4.84 10.63 61.43
C ARG A 6 5.94 9.75 60.85
N ILE A 7 5.72 9.24 59.64
CA ILE A 7 6.70 8.38 58.95
C ILE A 7 7.73 9.28 58.25
N THR A 8 9.03 9.00 58.43
CA THR A 8 10.07 9.88 57.89
C THR A 8 10.12 9.84 56.35
N GLU A 9 10.21 11.01 55.70
CA GLU A 9 10.31 11.15 54.24
C GLU A 9 11.68 10.75 53.68
N THR A 10 12.73 10.97 54.48
CA THR A 10 14.14 10.96 54.06
C THR A 10 15.00 10.07 54.94
N ALA A 11 14.41 9.06 55.60
CA ALA A 11 15.14 8.06 56.38
C ALA A 11 16.13 8.64 57.42
N ALA A 12 15.67 9.57 58.27
CA ALA A 12 16.48 9.97 59.43
C ALA A 12 16.76 8.78 60.36
N ASP A 13 15.88 7.76 60.32
CA ASP A 13 16.09 6.45 60.92
C ASP A 13 15.85 5.37 59.83
N PRO A 14 16.93 4.75 59.31
CA PRO A 14 16.86 3.66 58.33
C PRO A 14 15.99 2.47 58.77
N SER A 15 15.80 2.27 60.08
CA SER A 15 15.03 1.14 60.62
C SER A 15 13.55 1.19 60.24
N TYR A 16 12.96 2.39 60.10
CA TYR A 16 11.55 2.56 59.68
C TYR A 16 11.35 2.19 58.21
N VAL A 17 12.27 2.61 57.35
CA VAL A 17 12.23 2.24 55.93
C VAL A 17 12.37 0.72 55.78
N TYR A 18 13.26 0.12 56.57
CA TYR A 18 13.42 -1.32 56.60
C TYR A 18 12.16 -2.04 57.12
N GLN A 19 11.42 -1.47 58.08
CA GLN A 19 10.14 -2.04 58.55
C GLN A 19 9.08 -2.06 57.44
N ILE A 20 8.96 -0.97 56.66
CA ILE A 20 8.07 -0.94 55.48
C ILE A 20 8.52 -2.01 54.48
N PHE A 21 9.82 -2.10 54.20
CA PHE A 21 10.38 -3.14 53.34
C PHE A 21 10.06 -4.55 53.85
N SER A 22 10.22 -4.84 55.15
CA SER A 22 9.92 -6.14 55.75
C SER A 22 8.43 -6.47 55.61
N CYS A 23 7.54 -5.54 55.99
CA CYS A 23 6.10 -5.69 55.87
C CYS A 23 5.67 -6.09 54.44
N ILE A 24 6.28 -5.48 53.43
CA ILE A 24 5.99 -5.77 52.02
C ILE A 24 6.67 -7.08 51.57
N SER A 25 7.91 -7.32 51.96
CA SER A 25 8.76 -8.42 51.48
C SER A 25 8.42 -9.78 52.08
N ASP A 26 7.86 -9.77 53.29
CA ASP A 26 7.36 -10.95 54.00
C ASP A 26 6.05 -11.47 53.37
N ASN A 27 5.39 -10.64 52.55
CA ASN A 27 4.22 -11.04 51.76
C ASN A 27 4.63 -11.65 50.41
N THR A 28 5.01 -12.94 50.44
CA THR A 28 5.52 -13.68 49.27
C THR A 28 4.56 -13.71 48.09
N GLN A 29 3.26 -13.48 48.31
CA GLN A 29 2.23 -13.51 47.26
C GLN A 29 2.40 -12.40 46.21
N TYR A 30 2.96 -11.25 46.59
CA TYR A 30 2.99 -10.06 45.73
C TYR A 30 4.41 -9.61 45.34
N ILE A 31 5.42 -10.00 46.12
CA ILE A 31 6.79 -9.48 45.99
C ILE A 31 7.37 -9.63 44.58
N ASP A 32 7.07 -10.72 43.87
CA ASP A 32 7.59 -10.99 42.51
C ASP A 32 6.99 -10.08 41.42
N ARG A 33 5.89 -9.40 41.74
CA ARG A 33 5.19 -8.44 40.87
C ARG A 33 5.59 -6.99 41.15
N LEU A 34 6.27 -6.72 42.27
CA LEU A 34 6.79 -5.39 42.60
C LEU A 34 8.04 -5.09 41.74
N ARG A 35 8.26 -3.82 41.42
CA ARG A 35 9.40 -3.31 40.65
C ARG A 35 10.59 -3.04 41.55
N PHE A 36 10.45 -2.17 42.55
CA PHE A 36 11.50 -1.78 43.49
C PHE A 36 11.72 -2.79 44.60
N PHE A 37 10.68 -3.19 45.32
CA PHE A 37 10.84 -4.08 46.48
C PHE A 37 11.39 -5.44 46.07
N LYS A 38 11.00 -5.93 44.89
CA LYS A 38 11.60 -7.11 44.28
C LYS A 38 13.08 -6.90 43.98
N GLN A 39 13.42 -5.81 43.30
CA GLN A 39 14.80 -5.50 42.93
C GLN A 39 15.70 -5.39 44.17
N VAL A 40 15.22 -4.75 45.23
CA VAL A 40 15.91 -4.70 46.53
C VAL A 40 16.08 -6.10 47.12
N LYS A 41 15.03 -6.94 47.11
CA LYS A 41 15.09 -8.32 47.62
C LYS A 41 16.04 -9.21 46.81
N ASP A 42 15.99 -9.14 45.49
CA ASP A 42 16.88 -9.86 44.57
C ASP A 42 18.33 -9.43 44.80
N GLU A 43 18.56 -8.13 45.00
CA GLU A 43 19.89 -7.60 45.28
C GLU A 43 20.39 -8.01 46.67
N ILE A 44 19.54 -8.00 47.69
CA ILE A 44 19.83 -8.57 49.01
C ILE A 44 20.21 -10.05 48.91
N ASN A 45 19.43 -10.86 48.19
CA ASN A 45 19.71 -12.28 47.98
C ASN A 45 21.06 -12.49 47.29
N ARG A 46 21.40 -11.62 46.34
CA ARG A 46 22.68 -11.64 45.64
C ARG A 46 23.83 -11.21 46.55
N LEU A 47 23.63 -10.26 47.45
CA LEU A 47 24.67 -9.84 48.40
C LEU A 47 25.13 -11.00 49.31
N ILE A 48 24.30 -12.02 49.52
CA ILE A 48 24.63 -13.23 50.31
C ILE A 48 25.62 -14.16 49.59
N SER A 49 25.68 -14.16 48.25
CA SER A 49 26.58 -15.06 47.51
C SER A 49 28.06 -14.67 47.70
N ARG A 50 29.00 -15.62 47.67
CA ARG A 50 30.44 -15.30 47.66
C ARG A 50 30.89 -14.89 46.26
N LYS A 51 31.61 -13.77 46.15
CA LYS A 51 32.16 -13.25 44.89
C LYS A 51 33.64 -13.58 44.77
N GLN A 52 34.10 -13.82 43.54
CA GLN A 52 35.52 -14.04 43.23
C GLN A 52 36.27 -12.70 43.06
N SER A 53 35.60 -11.69 42.53
CA SER A 53 36.12 -10.33 42.31
C SER A 53 35.13 -9.29 42.82
N PRO A 54 35.61 -8.08 43.18
CA PRO A 54 34.73 -6.97 43.51
C PRO A 54 33.76 -6.66 42.38
N GLU A 55 32.51 -6.36 42.72
CA GLU A 55 31.50 -5.93 41.75
C GLU A 55 31.23 -4.43 41.85
N ILE A 56 31.21 -3.74 40.72
CA ILE A 56 30.86 -2.33 40.63
C ILE A 56 29.44 -2.22 40.08
N VAL A 57 28.57 -1.56 40.83
CA VAL A 57 27.15 -1.42 40.51
C VAL A 57 26.83 0.06 40.37
N ALA A 58 26.40 0.49 39.19
CA ALA A 58 25.80 1.80 39.01
C ALA A 58 24.32 1.72 39.40
N LEU A 59 23.97 2.34 40.52
CA LEU A 59 22.59 2.49 40.97
C LEU A 59 22.01 3.78 40.39
N ILE A 60 21.07 3.62 39.47
CA ILE A 60 20.55 4.71 38.66
C ILE A 60 19.07 4.95 39.01
N ALA A 61 18.76 6.16 39.46
CA ALA A 61 17.36 6.60 39.57
C ALA A 61 17.21 8.12 39.57
N ASP A 62 16.04 8.58 39.12
CA ASP A 62 15.64 9.99 39.24
C ASP A 62 15.42 10.40 40.70
N TRP A 63 15.35 11.72 40.91
CA TRP A 63 15.03 12.31 42.22
C TRP A 63 13.69 11.76 42.75
N GLY A 64 13.63 11.42 44.04
CA GLY A 64 12.40 10.92 44.68
C GLY A 64 12.02 9.46 44.39
N GLN A 65 12.73 8.77 43.49
CA GLN A 65 12.50 7.34 43.17
C GLN A 65 12.94 6.38 44.29
N GLY A 66 13.76 6.85 45.25
CA GLY A 66 14.19 6.03 46.39
C GLY A 66 15.59 5.41 46.25
N LYS A 67 16.56 6.13 45.66
CA LYS A 67 17.99 5.72 45.71
C LYS A 67 18.48 5.61 47.15
N SER A 68 18.30 6.67 47.95
CA SER A 68 18.67 6.66 49.37
C SER A 68 17.91 5.57 50.11
N THR A 69 16.59 5.44 49.88
CA THR A 69 15.76 4.35 50.41
C THR A 69 16.33 2.96 50.10
N PHE A 70 16.78 2.72 48.87
CA PHE A 70 17.45 1.47 48.47
C PHE A 70 18.70 1.24 49.32
N LEU A 71 19.58 2.24 49.39
CA LEU A 71 20.84 2.18 50.13
C LEU A 71 20.62 1.97 51.64
N ASP A 72 19.62 2.63 52.22
CA ASP A 72 19.29 2.53 53.64
C ASP A 72 18.73 1.14 53.99
N ILE A 73 17.95 0.52 53.08
CA ILE A 73 17.50 -0.87 53.24
C ILE A 73 18.70 -1.83 53.20
N ILE A 74 19.64 -1.63 52.27
CA ILE A 74 20.86 -2.45 52.18
C ILE A 74 21.71 -2.28 53.44
N GLU A 75 21.84 -1.07 53.97
CA GLU A 75 22.57 -0.77 55.20
C GLU A 75 21.98 -1.53 56.41
N GLU A 76 20.68 -1.39 56.64
CA GLU A 76 19.98 -2.08 57.74
C GLU A 76 19.99 -3.60 57.60
N TYR A 77 19.86 -4.10 56.37
CA TYR A 77 20.00 -5.52 56.11
C TYR A 77 21.40 -6.01 56.48
N GLY A 78 22.46 -5.32 56.07
CA GLY A 78 23.84 -5.68 56.38
C GLY A 78 24.15 -5.69 57.88
N LYS A 79 23.59 -4.74 58.65
CA LYS A 79 23.67 -4.75 60.12
C LYS A 79 23.11 -6.03 60.71
N ARG A 80 21.98 -6.53 60.19
CA ARG A 80 21.32 -7.76 60.68
C ARG A 80 22.10 -9.03 60.35
N ILE A 81 22.76 -9.10 59.20
CA ILE A 81 23.55 -10.28 58.77
C ILE A 81 25.06 -10.14 59.04
N ASN A 82 25.46 -9.13 59.80
CA ASN A 82 26.86 -8.86 60.20
C ASN A 82 27.82 -8.66 59.02
N VAL A 83 27.37 -7.97 57.97
CA VAL A 83 28.20 -7.54 56.84
C VAL A 83 28.64 -6.09 57.04
N ASN A 84 29.93 -5.81 56.85
CA ASN A 84 30.46 -4.46 56.97
C ASN A 84 29.97 -3.59 55.80
N ILE A 85 29.30 -2.47 56.12
CA ILE A 85 28.77 -1.50 55.15
C ILE A 85 29.34 -0.13 55.45
N THR A 86 29.86 0.57 54.44
CA THR A 86 30.42 1.92 54.57
C THR A 86 29.81 2.85 53.53
N LYS A 87 29.15 3.93 53.98
CA LYS A 87 28.57 4.97 53.12
C LYS A 87 29.51 6.17 53.04
N ILE A 88 29.84 6.61 51.82
CA ILE A 88 30.85 7.64 51.56
C ILE A 88 30.28 8.64 50.55
N PRO A 89 30.16 9.95 50.88
CA PRO A 89 29.84 10.98 49.90
C PRO A 89 30.96 11.12 48.86
N PHE A 90 30.63 11.18 47.57
CA PHE A 90 31.66 11.25 46.52
C PHE A 90 32.59 12.46 46.66
N ILE A 91 32.06 13.61 47.10
CA ILE A 91 32.87 14.82 47.33
C ILE A 91 33.99 14.61 48.37
N ASN A 92 33.80 13.72 49.35
CA ASN A 92 34.83 13.41 50.34
C ASN A 92 35.95 12.56 49.72
N ILE A 93 35.62 11.70 48.75
CA ILE A 93 36.61 10.92 48.00
C ILE A 93 37.55 11.87 47.23
N LEU A 94 36.99 12.93 46.64
CA LEU A 94 37.75 13.95 45.92
C LEU A 94 38.64 14.78 46.85
N LYS A 95 38.14 15.18 48.03
CA LYS A 95 38.85 16.07 48.96
C LYS A 95 39.93 15.40 49.81
N GLU A 96 39.74 14.14 50.19
CA GLU A 96 40.57 13.46 51.19
C GLU A 96 41.54 12.42 50.59
N THR A 97 41.67 12.35 49.26
CA THR A 97 42.51 11.33 48.57
C THR A 97 42.25 9.92 49.11
N PHE A 98 40.99 9.50 49.06
CA PHE A 98 40.57 8.19 49.55
C PHE A 98 41.11 7.07 48.64
N ASN A 99 41.84 6.09 49.19
CA ASN A 99 42.33 4.96 48.39
C ASN A 99 41.24 3.88 48.20
N VAL A 100 40.57 3.90 47.06
CA VAL A 100 39.46 2.99 46.71
C VAL A 100 39.93 1.54 46.53
N THR A 101 41.20 1.30 46.20
CA THR A 101 41.74 -0.07 46.07
C THR A 101 41.81 -0.84 47.39
N SER A 102 41.68 -0.13 48.52
CA SER A 102 41.61 -0.73 49.86
C SER A 102 40.26 -1.42 50.17
N PHE A 103 39.26 -1.26 49.31
CA PHE A 103 37.90 -1.77 49.52
C PHE A 103 37.83 -3.29 49.39
N ARG A 104 38.12 -4.00 50.50
CA ARG A 104 38.13 -5.46 50.57
C ARG A 104 37.11 -5.96 51.60
N ASN A 105 36.31 -6.95 51.19
CA ASN A 105 35.37 -7.68 52.06
C ASN A 105 34.35 -6.78 52.78
N GLY A 106 33.43 -6.20 52.01
CA GLY A 106 32.38 -5.31 52.53
C GLY A 106 31.56 -4.68 51.41
N ILE A 107 30.53 -3.92 51.76
CA ILE A 107 29.70 -3.17 50.81
C ILE A 107 30.00 -1.68 50.98
N TYR A 108 30.37 -1.03 49.88
CA TYR A 108 30.71 0.40 49.86
C TYR A 108 29.66 1.15 49.07
N LEU A 109 29.00 2.12 49.70
CA LEU A 109 27.91 2.91 49.13
C LEU A 109 28.44 4.32 48.85
N ILE A 110 28.83 4.58 47.61
CA ILE A 110 29.31 5.90 47.19
C ILE A 110 28.11 6.70 46.69
N ASP A 111 27.73 7.73 47.44
CA ASP A 111 26.58 8.57 47.14
C ASP A 111 26.97 9.83 46.34
N GLU A 112 26.02 10.36 45.57
CA GLU A 112 26.17 11.61 44.79
C GLU A 112 27.36 11.61 43.81
N VAL A 113 27.59 10.49 43.09
CA VAL A 113 28.67 10.40 42.08
C VAL A 113 28.49 11.44 40.97
N GLU A 114 27.29 11.96 40.78
CA GLU A 114 26.99 13.07 39.87
C GLU A 114 27.78 14.35 40.14
N SER A 115 28.28 14.56 41.36
CA SER A 115 29.25 15.62 41.66
C SER A 115 30.52 15.52 40.81
N SER A 116 30.85 14.34 40.25
CA SER A 116 31.98 14.21 39.32
C SER A 116 31.80 15.05 38.06
N ILE A 117 30.56 15.36 37.66
CA ILE A 117 30.26 16.18 36.49
C ILE A 117 30.38 17.65 36.85
N ASP A 118 29.77 18.04 37.98
CA ASP A 118 29.68 19.44 38.39
C ASP A 118 31.04 20.02 38.76
N TYR A 119 31.92 19.20 39.35
CA TYR A 119 33.27 19.60 39.73
C TYR A 119 34.36 19.04 38.81
N PHE A 120 34.01 18.64 37.57
CA PHE A 120 34.99 18.03 36.68
C PHE A 120 36.18 18.94 36.36
N ASP A 121 35.93 20.24 36.21
CA ASP A 121 36.99 21.21 35.91
C ASP A 121 37.89 21.49 37.12
N GLU A 122 37.38 21.32 38.35
CA GLU A 122 38.10 21.58 39.61
C GLU A 122 38.92 20.36 40.08
N TYR A 123 38.36 19.15 40.02
CA TYR A 123 38.99 17.91 40.53
C TYR A 123 39.27 16.88 39.43
N LYS A 124 39.69 17.34 38.25
CA LYS A 124 39.86 16.49 37.07
C LYS A 124 40.81 15.30 37.31
N ASP A 125 41.92 15.55 37.99
CA ASP A 125 42.96 14.54 38.21
C ASP A 125 42.53 13.53 39.28
N GLU A 126 41.86 13.97 40.34
CA GLU A 126 41.29 13.12 41.39
C GLU A 126 40.16 12.24 40.85
N ILE A 127 39.30 12.79 39.98
CA ILE A 127 38.25 12.02 39.30
C ILE A 127 38.88 10.97 38.38
N LYS A 128 39.94 11.33 37.65
CA LYS A 128 40.68 10.38 36.81
C LYS A 128 41.33 9.28 37.65
N GLU A 129 41.93 9.64 38.78
CA GLU A 129 42.51 8.68 39.72
C GLU A 129 41.45 7.74 40.29
N PHE A 130 40.30 8.26 40.73
CA PHE A 130 39.17 7.47 41.22
C PHE A 130 38.75 6.39 40.22
N TRP A 131 38.51 6.75 38.95
CA TRP A 131 38.11 5.79 37.92
C TRP A 131 39.21 4.79 37.59
N SER A 132 40.49 5.20 37.66
CA SER A 132 41.62 4.28 37.53
C SER A 132 41.66 3.26 38.66
N GLN A 133 41.44 3.69 39.91
CA GLN A 133 41.40 2.81 41.08
C GLN A 133 40.18 1.87 41.04
N ILE A 134 39.01 2.34 40.59
CA ILE A 134 37.82 1.50 40.37
C ILE A 134 38.12 0.39 39.35
N LYS A 135 38.79 0.73 38.25
CA LYS A 135 39.22 -0.24 37.23
C LYS A 135 40.20 -1.27 37.80
N GLU A 136 41.15 -0.84 38.62
CA GLU A 136 42.11 -1.72 39.29
C GLU A 136 41.40 -2.67 40.26
N LEU A 137 40.52 -2.12 41.12
CA LEU A 137 39.74 -2.87 42.11
C LEU A 137 38.93 -4.00 41.46
N ALA A 138 38.28 -3.74 40.32
CA ALA A 138 37.52 -4.73 39.57
C ALA A 138 38.34 -5.96 39.13
N ASN A 139 39.67 -5.84 39.01
CA ASN A 139 40.56 -6.94 38.61
C ASN A 139 41.23 -7.64 39.80
N THR A 140 40.93 -7.22 41.04
CA THR A 140 41.47 -7.85 42.25
C THR A 140 40.60 -9.01 42.73
N THR A 141 41.14 -9.87 43.60
CA THR A 141 40.35 -10.87 44.32
C THR A 141 39.76 -10.26 45.59
N GLY A 142 38.45 -10.37 45.78
CA GLY A 142 37.79 -9.82 46.96
C GLY A 142 36.28 -10.00 46.93
N ASN A 143 35.68 -10.10 48.13
CA ASN A 143 34.23 -10.20 48.29
C ASN A 143 33.63 -8.82 48.63
N SER A 144 33.84 -7.83 47.76
CA SER A 144 33.30 -6.48 47.93
C SER A 144 32.30 -6.10 46.85
N VAL A 145 31.36 -5.21 47.20
CA VAL A 145 30.39 -4.64 46.26
C VAL A 145 30.42 -3.12 46.43
N ILE A 146 30.58 -2.41 45.33
CA ILE A 146 30.68 -0.95 45.31
C ILE A 146 29.46 -0.41 44.56
N TYR A 147 28.58 0.28 45.27
CA TYR A 147 27.45 0.99 44.68
C TYR A 147 27.86 2.42 44.36
N LEU A 148 27.61 2.83 43.12
CA LEU A 148 27.78 4.18 42.62
C LEU A 148 26.38 4.76 42.39
N SER A 149 25.90 5.59 43.31
CA SER A 149 24.58 6.22 43.25
C SER A 149 24.60 7.45 42.37
N MET A 150 23.71 7.51 41.38
CA MET A 150 23.62 8.65 40.45
C MET A 150 22.24 8.75 39.77
N THR A 151 21.95 9.90 39.18
CA THR A 151 20.81 10.10 38.27
C THR A 151 21.04 9.50 36.87
N PRO A 152 20.00 9.18 36.09
CA PRO A 152 20.14 8.74 34.69
C PRO A 152 20.89 9.75 33.80
N SER A 153 20.68 11.05 34.06
CA SER A 153 21.41 12.14 33.41
C SER A 153 22.91 12.07 33.72
N ALA A 154 23.26 11.89 35.00
CA ALA A 154 24.64 11.76 35.41
C ALA A 154 25.30 10.50 34.85
N TYR A 155 24.60 9.36 34.89
CA TYR A 155 25.08 8.12 34.27
C TYR A 155 25.37 8.32 32.77
N SER A 156 24.49 8.99 32.03
CA SER A 156 24.70 9.27 30.61
C SER A 156 25.92 10.17 30.37
N LYS A 157 26.14 11.18 31.22
CA LYS A 157 27.28 12.10 31.09
C LYS A 157 28.61 11.47 31.51
N ILE A 158 28.58 10.54 32.46
CA ILE A 158 29.78 9.83 32.94
C ILE A 158 30.14 8.68 32.00
N PHE A 159 29.16 7.79 31.74
CA PHE A 159 29.35 6.52 31.03
C PHE A 159 28.95 6.54 29.55
N GLY A 160 28.29 7.59 29.05
CA GLY A 160 27.85 7.65 27.65
C GLY A 160 29.00 7.82 26.65
N ILE A 161 28.72 7.54 25.36
CA ILE A 161 29.66 7.79 24.26
C ILE A 161 29.90 9.30 24.17
N GLY A 162 31.16 9.73 24.28
CA GLY A 162 31.53 11.14 24.40
C GLY A 162 31.41 11.73 25.83
N GLY A 163 31.10 10.91 26.84
CA GLY A 163 31.02 11.30 28.24
C GLY A 163 32.38 11.39 28.95
N GLN A 164 32.36 11.66 30.26
CA GLN A 164 33.54 11.87 31.10
C GLN A 164 34.54 10.71 31.01
N LEU A 165 34.09 9.46 31.13
CA LEU A 165 34.96 8.29 31.04
C LEU A 165 35.53 8.08 29.64
N TYR A 166 34.75 8.37 28.60
CA TYR A 166 35.24 8.29 27.22
C TYR A 166 36.33 9.33 26.96
N SER A 167 36.17 10.54 27.52
CA SER A 167 37.17 11.61 27.43
C SER A 167 38.46 11.29 28.22
N LEU A 168 38.33 10.74 29.43
CA LEU A 168 39.47 10.41 30.29
C LEU A 168 40.22 9.14 29.85
N PHE A 169 39.51 8.14 29.30
CA PHE A 169 40.03 6.81 28.97
C PHE A 169 39.53 6.27 27.62
N PRO A 170 39.73 6.96 26.49
CA PRO A 170 39.12 6.61 25.19
C PRO A 170 39.47 5.18 24.75
N GLU A 171 40.71 4.74 24.97
CA GLU A 171 41.18 3.40 24.56
C GLU A 171 40.64 2.25 25.43
N THR A 172 40.31 2.52 26.70
CA THR A 172 39.88 1.47 27.65
C THR A 172 38.44 1.62 28.12
N TYR A 173 37.70 2.56 27.53
CA TYR A 173 36.31 2.89 27.83
C TYR A 173 35.39 1.67 27.79
N GLN A 174 35.40 0.89 26.71
CA GLN A 174 34.56 -0.31 26.58
C GLN A 174 34.90 -1.38 27.63
N ALA A 175 36.19 -1.51 27.97
CA ALA A 175 36.64 -2.43 29.00
C ALA A 175 36.18 -1.98 30.41
N LEU A 176 36.13 -0.68 30.67
CA LEU A 176 35.66 -0.14 31.94
C LEU A 176 34.13 -0.27 32.06
N LEU A 177 33.40 0.00 30.98
CA LEU A 177 31.93 -0.10 30.92
C LEU A 177 31.44 -1.53 31.16
N SER A 178 32.09 -2.53 30.56
CA SER A 178 31.73 -3.95 30.72
C SER A 178 31.89 -4.51 32.14
N ARG A 179 32.60 -3.79 33.03
CA ARG A 179 32.79 -4.15 34.45
C ARG A 179 31.74 -3.54 35.38
N ILE A 180 30.88 -2.67 34.85
CA ILE A 180 29.90 -1.92 35.63
C ILE A 180 28.53 -2.50 35.34
N ARG A 181 27.91 -3.02 36.39
CA ARG A 181 26.55 -3.51 36.33
C ARG A 181 25.58 -2.36 36.55
N GLU A 182 24.60 -2.27 35.68
CA GLU A 182 23.54 -1.27 35.77
C GLU A 182 22.35 -1.81 36.58
N VAL A 183 21.91 -1.04 37.57
CA VAL A 183 20.69 -1.28 38.35
C VAL A 183 19.84 -0.01 38.29
N ARG A 184 18.80 -0.02 37.45
CA ARG A 184 17.83 1.09 37.36
C ARG A 184 16.66 0.86 38.31
N ILE A 185 16.38 1.84 39.16
CA ILE A 185 15.16 1.85 39.96
C ILE A 185 14.02 2.40 39.10
N GLU A 186 12.96 1.61 38.95
CA GLU A 186 11.76 1.97 38.20
C GLU A 186 10.73 2.73 39.06
N ASN A 187 9.85 3.46 38.37
CA ASN A 187 8.66 4.11 38.94
C ASN A 187 7.80 3.07 39.68
N PRO A 188 7.25 3.41 40.86
CA PRO A 188 6.36 2.52 41.60
C PRO A 188 5.11 2.14 40.80
N SER A 189 4.68 0.88 40.91
CA SER A 189 3.39 0.42 40.40
C SER A 189 2.25 0.77 41.36
N LYS A 190 0.99 0.68 40.91
CA LYS A 190 -0.18 0.88 41.78
C LYS A 190 -0.20 -0.14 42.91
N LEU A 191 0.19 -1.39 42.63
CA LEU A 191 0.29 -2.42 43.66
C LEU A 191 1.33 -2.04 44.72
N GLU A 192 2.50 -1.53 44.31
CA GLU A 192 3.51 -1.03 45.26
C GLU A 192 2.99 0.12 46.10
N PHE A 193 2.36 1.12 45.47
CA PHE A 193 1.77 2.25 46.17
C PHE A 193 0.76 1.78 47.23
N MET A 194 -0.18 0.92 46.85
CA MET A 194 -1.22 0.39 47.73
C MET A 194 -0.64 -0.42 48.90
N LEU A 195 0.38 -1.25 48.65
CA LEU A 195 1.06 -2.02 49.68
C LEU A 195 1.85 -1.12 50.64
N MET A 196 2.50 -0.08 50.11
CA MET A 196 3.15 0.93 50.95
C MET A 196 2.15 1.61 51.87
N ILE A 197 1.02 2.11 51.36
CA ILE A 197 -0.02 2.73 52.21
C ILE A 197 -0.56 1.73 53.22
N LYS A 198 -0.82 0.48 52.82
CA LYS A 198 -1.28 -0.58 53.73
C LYS A 198 -0.31 -0.80 54.89
N CYS A 199 0.98 -0.98 54.62
CA CYS A 199 1.98 -1.17 55.67
C CYS A 199 2.11 0.08 56.57
N MET A 200 2.02 1.29 56.01
CA MET A 200 2.03 2.52 56.80
C MET A 200 0.79 2.65 57.70
N LEU A 201 -0.39 2.23 57.25
CA LEU A 201 -1.60 2.13 58.08
C LEU A 201 -1.41 1.14 59.23
N GLU A 202 -0.84 -0.04 58.95
CA GLU A 202 -0.56 -1.06 59.96
C GLU A 202 0.43 -0.54 61.02
N MET A 203 1.50 0.12 60.59
CA MET A 203 2.48 0.76 61.49
C MET A 203 1.85 1.88 62.33
N ALA A 204 0.90 2.62 61.77
CA ALA A 204 0.11 3.62 62.48
C ALA A 204 -0.96 3.01 63.42
N ASN A 205 -1.01 1.68 63.56
CA ASN A 205 -2.01 0.92 64.33
C ASN A 205 -3.45 1.09 63.83
N ILE A 206 -3.65 1.37 62.53
CA ILE A 206 -4.97 1.42 61.89
C ILE A 206 -5.28 0.05 61.30
N ARG A 207 -6.29 -0.63 61.86
CA ARG A 207 -6.69 -1.99 61.43
C ARG A 207 -7.76 -2.01 60.34
N ASP A 208 -8.53 -0.93 60.19
CA ASP A 208 -9.55 -0.82 59.15
C ASP A 208 -8.91 -0.31 57.85
N LEU A 209 -8.73 -1.25 56.92
CA LEU A 209 -8.07 -1.03 55.63
C LEU A 209 -9.04 -0.64 54.51
N GLU A 210 -10.32 -0.37 54.81
CA GLU A 210 -11.32 -0.01 53.79
C GLU A 210 -10.96 1.28 53.04
N ILE A 211 -10.16 2.17 53.63
CA ILE A 211 -9.67 3.38 52.96
C ILE A 211 -8.86 3.07 51.69
N LEU A 212 -8.25 1.87 51.60
CA LEU A 212 -7.52 1.44 50.40
C LEU A 212 -8.42 1.43 49.16
N LYS A 213 -9.74 1.23 49.29
CA LYS A 213 -10.71 1.31 48.19
C LYS A 213 -10.72 2.67 47.48
N TYR A 214 -10.30 3.73 48.18
CA TYR A 214 -10.38 5.12 47.72
C TYR A 214 -9.01 5.70 47.33
N LEU A 215 -8.03 4.84 47.04
CA LEU A 215 -6.67 5.27 46.72
C LEU A 215 -6.35 5.32 45.22
N ASP A 216 -7.35 5.19 44.36
CA ASP A 216 -7.14 5.25 42.92
C ASP A 216 -6.78 6.68 42.47
N LEU A 217 -7.55 7.69 42.90
CA LEU A 217 -7.22 9.09 42.60
C LEU A 217 -5.82 9.49 43.13
N PRO A 218 -5.48 9.27 44.43
CA PRO A 218 -4.13 9.54 44.93
C PRO A 218 -3.02 8.92 44.08
N PHE A 219 -3.16 7.65 43.67
CA PHE A 219 -2.16 7.01 42.82
C PHE A 219 -1.96 7.75 41.50
N TRP A 220 -3.04 8.19 40.87
CA TRP A 220 -2.98 8.86 39.57
C TRP A 220 -2.55 10.33 39.65
N VAL A 221 -2.82 11.05 40.73
CA VAL A 221 -2.52 12.50 40.78
C VAL A 221 -1.21 12.83 41.45
N ILE A 222 -0.67 11.93 42.26
CA ILE A 222 0.62 12.14 42.94
C ILE A 222 1.73 11.68 42.00
N ASP A 223 2.78 12.48 41.86
CA ASP A 223 3.91 12.02 41.04
C ASP A 223 4.45 10.69 41.57
N PRO A 224 4.94 9.79 40.69
CA PRO A 224 5.37 8.45 41.06
C PRO A 224 6.72 8.44 41.80
N GLU A 225 6.79 9.19 42.91
CA GLU A 225 7.91 9.34 43.81
C GLU A 225 7.51 8.78 45.17
N ARG A 226 8.28 7.80 45.66
CA ARG A 226 8.01 7.14 46.95
C ARG A 226 7.96 8.14 48.10
N ARG A 227 8.77 9.20 48.05
CA ARG A 227 8.75 10.30 49.03
C ARG A 227 7.41 11.03 49.06
N LYS A 228 6.79 11.27 47.91
CA LYS A 228 5.51 11.97 47.83
C LYS A 228 4.35 11.09 48.32
N TYR A 229 4.45 9.78 48.17
CA TYR A 229 3.49 8.85 48.79
C TYR A 229 3.54 8.89 50.32
N VAL A 230 4.75 9.01 50.91
CA VAL A 230 4.89 9.20 52.36
C VAL A 230 4.34 10.56 52.81
N ARG A 231 4.56 11.63 52.04
CA ARG A 231 3.93 12.94 52.29
C ARG A 231 2.42 12.88 52.26
N PHE A 232 1.85 12.30 51.21
CA PHE A 232 0.41 12.08 51.11
C PHE A 232 -0.13 11.33 52.33
N PHE A 233 0.56 10.25 52.75
CA PHE A 233 0.16 9.50 53.93
C PHE A 233 0.14 10.38 55.19
N ASN A 234 1.24 11.09 55.47
CA ASN A 234 1.39 11.89 56.68
C ASN A 234 0.48 13.12 56.72
N GLU A 235 0.44 13.89 55.62
CA GLU A 235 -0.13 15.24 55.60
C GLU A 235 -1.60 15.29 55.17
N ILE A 236 -2.07 14.26 54.46
CA ILE A 236 -3.42 14.23 53.89
C ILE A 236 -4.20 13.05 54.46
N LEU A 237 -3.73 11.82 54.25
CA LEU A 237 -4.48 10.63 54.63
C LEU A 237 -4.62 10.54 56.15
N CYS A 238 -3.50 10.58 56.88
CA CYS A 238 -3.49 10.40 58.32
C CYS A 238 -4.21 11.52 59.08
N GLU A 239 -4.07 12.78 58.64
CA GLU A 239 -4.71 13.93 59.28
C GLU A 239 -6.25 13.91 59.13
N ASN A 240 -6.76 13.26 58.07
CA ASN A 240 -8.19 13.29 57.73
C ASN A 240 -8.91 11.93 57.85
N TYR A 241 -8.19 10.83 58.06
CA TYR A 241 -8.77 9.50 58.18
C TYR A 241 -9.82 9.41 59.33
N PRO A 242 -10.97 8.73 59.14
CA PRO A 242 -11.40 7.96 57.95
C PRO A 242 -12.25 8.77 56.94
N ASP A 243 -12.27 10.10 57.00
CA ASP A 243 -13.18 10.94 56.21
C ASP A 243 -12.70 11.12 54.75
N VAL A 244 -13.28 10.33 53.84
CA VAL A 244 -12.95 10.35 52.40
C VAL A 244 -13.24 11.70 51.75
N GLU A 245 -14.28 12.42 52.19
CA GLU A 245 -14.66 13.72 51.62
C GLU A 245 -13.59 14.77 51.96
N LYS A 246 -13.08 14.76 53.20
CA LYS A 246 -11.96 15.62 53.60
C LYS A 246 -10.66 15.26 52.89
N ILE A 247 -10.34 13.96 52.76
CA ILE A 247 -9.15 13.51 52.03
C ILE A 247 -9.20 13.99 50.58
N PHE A 248 -10.35 13.87 49.91
CA PHE A 248 -10.54 14.38 48.56
C PHE A 248 -10.32 15.90 48.49
N ASN A 249 -10.94 16.66 49.41
CA ASN A 249 -10.81 18.12 49.44
C ASN A 249 -9.36 18.59 49.65
N GLU A 250 -8.64 17.97 50.59
CA GLU A 250 -7.22 18.28 50.81
C GLU A 250 -6.38 17.92 49.58
N LEU A 251 -6.62 16.77 48.95
CA LEU A 251 -5.90 16.37 47.74
C LEU A 251 -6.18 17.30 46.55
N ALA A 252 -7.43 17.70 46.35
CA ALA A 252 -7.88 18.44 45.18
C ALA A 252 -7.71 19.96 45.30
N ARG A 253 -7.85 20.54 46.51
CA ARG A 253 -8.02 21.98 46.71
C ARG A 253 -6.98 22.63 47.63
N SER A 254 -6.25 21.87 48.45
CA SER A 254 -5.27 22.47 49.37
C SER A 254 -3.87 22.52 48.77
N ASP A 255 -3.05 23.47 49.24
CA ASP A 255 -1.66 23.60 48.82
C ASP A 255 -0.87 22.30 49.06
N LYS A 256 -1.19 21.58 50.15
CA LYS A 256 -0.56 20.29 50.47
C LYS A 256 -0.80 19.26 49.39
N GLY A 257 -2.05 19.12 48.92
CA GLY A 257 -2.42 18.19 47.86
C GLY A 257 -1.85 18.59 46.50
N ILE A 258 -1.99 19.86 46.15
CA ILE A 258 -1.58 20.42 44.86
C ILE A 258 -0.07 20.24 44.62
N GLN A 259 0.76 20.41 45.66
CA GLN A 259 2.23 20.27 45.56
C GLN A 259 2.71 18.83 45.38
N LEU A 260 1.85 17.82 45.56
CA LEU A 260 2.19 16.42 45.31
C LEU A 260 2.24 16.13 43.79
N ASN A 261 1.60 16.94 42.97
CA ASN A 261 1.66 16.87 41.51
C ASN A 261 2.67 17.89 40.96
N SER A 262 3.55 17.46 40.06
CA SER A 262 4.57 18.33 39.43
C SER A 262 3.98 19.48 38.61
N GLU A 263 2.74 19.33 38.13
CA GLU A 263 2.01 20.36 37.41
C GLU A 263 1.28 21.35 38.33
N ASN A 264 1.40 21.20 39.66
CA ASN A 264 0.68 21.98 40.66
C ASN A 264 -0.84 22.02 40.39
N GLU A 265 -1.39 20.88 39.98
CA GLU A 265 -2.82 20.68 39.79
C GLU A 265 -3.10 19.18 39.88
N THR A 266 -3.94 18.75 40.82
CA THR A 266 -4.35 17.33 40.96
C THR A 266 -5.70 17.08 40.28
N VAL A 267 -6.63 18.02 40.44
CA VAL A 267 -7.97 18.01 39.82
C VAL A 267 -8.21 19.37 39.16
N LYS A 268 -8.81 19.36 37.97
CA LYS A 268 -9.15 20.57 37.23
C LYS A 268 -10.34 21.25 37.89
N LEU A 269 -10.06 22.22 38.75
CA LEU A 269 -11.06 22.84 39.62
C LEU A 269 -12.22 23.47 38.84
N ASP A 270 -11.96 24.08 37.69
CA ASP A 270 -13.02 24.68 36.85
C ASP A 270 -14.03 23.63 36.35
N VAL A 271 -13.51 22.49 35.89
CA VAL A 271 -14.33 21.36 35.40
C VAL A 271 -15.09 20.73 36.56
N LEU A 272 -14.41 20.48 37.68
CA LEU A 272 -15.02 19.91 38.87
C LEU A 272 -16.14 20.80 39.41
N THR A 273 -15.89 22.10 39.54
CA THR A 273 -16.86 23.08 40.08
C THR A 273 -18.10 23.17 39.17
N THR A 274 -17.89 23.18 37.85
CA THR A 274 -19.01 23.17 36.89
C THR A 274 -19.86 21.92 37.04
N LEU A 275 -19.22 20.76 37.25
CA LEU A 275 -19.91 19.50 37.47
C LEU A 275 -20.66 19.48 38.81
N GLU A 276 -20.02 19.92 39.90
CA GLU A 276 -20.62 20.01 41.24
C GLU A 276 -21.85 20.94 41.23
N ASN A 277 -21.81 22.05 40.51
CA ASN A 277 -22.95 22.97 40.38
C ASN A 277 -24.17 22.34 39.67
N SER A 278 -23.98 21.25 38.93
CA SER A 278 -25.05 20.52 38.24
C SER A 278 -25.64 19.36 39.05
N LEU A 279 -25.11 19.09 40.25
CA LEU A 279 -25.44 17.95 41.08
C LEU A 279 -25.98 18.41 42.44
N ASP A 280 -26.81 17.59 43.08
CA ASP A 280 -27.22 17.84 44.46
C ASP A 280 -26.12 17.47 45.49
N LYS A 281 -26.33 17.82 46.76
CA LYS A 281 -25.34 17.62 47.83
C LYS A 281 -25.00 16.13 48.09
N GLU A 282 -25.94 15.21 47.86
CA GLU A 282 -25.70 13.77 48.00
C GLU A 282 -24.94 13.23 46.78
N GLU A 283 -25.31 13.67 45.58
CA GLU A 283 -24.63 13.36 44.33
C GLU A 283 -23.18 13.87 44.32
N ILE A 284 -22.92 15.07 44.86
CA ILE A 284 -21.55 15.60 45.02
C ILE A 284 -20.69 14.67 45.88
N ARG A 285 -21.24 14.18 47.01
CA ARG A 285 -20.53 13.22 47.87
C ARG A 285 -20.26 11.89 47.16
N LYS A 286 -21.21 11.41 46.36
CA LYS A 286 -21.02 10.23 45.50
C LYS A 286 -19.92 10.49 44.48
N LEU A 287 -19.90 11.66 43.85
CA LEU A 287 -18.89 12.04 42.86
C LEU A 287 -17.48 12.03 43.45
N HIS A 288 -17.28 12.61 44.64
CA HIS A 288 -15.96 12.60 45.30
C HIS A 288 -15.49 11.18 45.60
N LYS A 289 -16.37 10.32 46.11
CA LYS A 289 -16.07 8.90 46.34
C LYS A 289 -15.79 8.14 45.04
N LEU A 290 -16.55 8.41 43.98
CA LEU A 290 -16.37 7.85 42.64
C LEU A 290 -15.01 8.23 42.05
N LEU A 291 -14.60 9.50 42.17
CA LEU A 291 -13.30 9.94 41.70
C LEU A 291 -12.17 9.27 42.51
N MET A 292 -12.30 9.24 43.84
CA MET A 292 -11.30 8.61 44.73
C MET A 292 -11.11 7.12 44.46
N SER A 293 -12.19 6.38 44.19
CA SER A 293 -12.14 4.93 43.95
C SER A 293 -11.93 4.56 42.48
N ARG A 294 -12.48 5.34 41.54
CA ARG A 294 -12.61 5.11 40.08
C ARG A 294 -13.27 3.78 39.70
N ILE A 295 -12.79 2.67 40.25
CA ILE A 295 -13.33 1.31 40.23
C ILE A 295 -14.02 1.03 41.57
N PHE A 296 -15.30 0.65 41.53
CA PHE A 296 -16.14 0.47 42.72
C PHE A 296 -17.14 -0.68 42.53
N VAL A 297 -17.73 -1.15 43.64
CA VAL A 297 -18.67 -2.29 43.66
C VAL A 297 -20.07 -1.83 44.05
N GLU A 298 -20.16 -0.77 44.84
CA GLU A 298 -21.41 -0.25 45.40
C GLU A 298 -22.26 0.42 44.32
N LYS A 299 -23.37 -0.21 43.94
CA LYS A 299 -24.27 0.30 42.92
C LYS A 299 -24.91 1.64 43.34
N GLU A 300 -25.03 1.90 44.64
CA GLU A 300 -25.56 3.19 45.15
C GLU A 300 -24.64 4.39 44.88
N LEU A 301 -23.37 4.16 44.52
CA LEU A 301 -22.45 5.23 44.10
C LEU A 301 -22.74 5.74 42.68
N ILE A 302 -23.54 5.04 41.88
CA ILE A 302 -23.89 5.46 40.52
C ILE A 302 -24.78 6.70 40.57
N ILE A 303 -24.29 7.79 39.94
CA ILE A 303 -25.03 9.03 39.78
C ILE A 303 -25.81 8.95 38.45
N PRO A 304 -27.15 9.12 38.44
CA PRO A 304 -27.97 8.94 37.24
C PRO A 304 -27.51 9.79 36.05
N SER A 305 -27.14 11.04 36.29
CA SER A 305 -26.67 11.97 35.23
C SER A 305 -25.32 11.54 34.61
N LEU A 306 -24.55 10.69 35.29
CA LEU A 306 -23.22 10.23 34.88
C LEU A 306 -23.19 8.76 34.44
N GLU A 307 -24.34 8.07 34.40
CA GLU A 307 -24.42 6.64 34.09
C GLU A 307 -23.78 6.28 32.74
N LYS A 308 -23.89 7.16 31.73
CA LYS A 308 -23.26 7.00 30.41
C LYS A 308 -21.73 6.90 30.45
N ASN A 309 -21.11 7.40 31.52
CA ASN A 309 -19.66 7.38 31.73
C ASN A 309 -19.22 6.22 32.61
N ILE A 310 -20.12 5.31 32.99
CA ILE A 310 -19.82 4.15 33.81
C ILE A 310 -19.70 2.91 32.92
N VAL A 311 -18.64 2.15 33.16
CA VAL A 311 -18.33 0.91 32.46
C VAL A 311 -18.55 -0.26 33.41
N LYS A 312 -19.35 -1.24 32.99
CA LYS A 312 -19.66 -2.44 33.78
C LYS A 312 -18.59 -3.52 33.59
N GLY A 313 -18.37 -4.33 34.62
CA GLY A 313 -17.44 -5.44 34.61
C GLY A 313 -17.59 -6.33 35.84
N PHE A 314 -16.52 -7.04 36.19
CA PHE A 314 -16.47 -7.92 37.35
C PHE A 314 -15.08 -7.94 37.99
N LEU A 315 -15.01 -8.36 39.25
CA LEU A 315 -13.74 -8.52 39.97
C LEU A 315 -13.21 -9.95 39.89
N VAL A 316 -11.90 -10.06 39.69
CA VAL A 316 -11.14 -11.32 39.74
C VAL A 316 -10.05 -11.19 40.81
N PRO A 317 -9.85 -12.20 41.68
CA PRO A 317 -8.76 -12.16 42.66
C PRO A 317 -7.40 -11.95 42.00
N TYR A 318 -6.56 -11.07 42.54
CA TYR A 318 -5.24 -10.76 41.97
C TYR A 318 -4.36 -12.02 41.80
N SER A 319 -4.47 -13.00 42.70
CA SER A 319 -3.77 -14.29 42.56
C SER A 319 -4.09 -15.02 41.25
N LYS A 320 -5.36 -15.02 40.82
CA LYS A 320 -5.79 -15.65 39.56
C LYS A 320 -5.33 -14.88 38.34
N TRP A 321 -5.29 -13.55 38.43
CA TRP A 321 -4.67 -12.72 37.40
C TRP A 321 -3.21 -13.10 37.18
N VAL A 322 -2.44 -13.22 38.26
CA VAL A 322 -1.01 -13.57 38.22
C VAL A 322 -0.76 -14.96 37.59
N GLU A 323 -1.63 -15.94 37.86
CA GLU A 323 -1.56 -17.29 37.27
C GLU A 323 -1.76 -17.28 35.75
N VAL A 324 -2.74 -16.50 35.25
CA VAL A 324 -3.16 -16.53 33.84
C VAL A 324 -2.39 -15.53 32.98
N PHE A 325 -1.86 -14.46 33.58
CA PHE A 325 -1.08 -13.42 32.93
C PHE A 325 0.38 -13.39 33.46
N PRO A 326 1.19 -14.42 33.15
CA PRO A 326 2.62 -14.40 33.48
C PRO A 326 3.30 -13.23 32.76
N LYS A 327 4.30 -12.57 33.39
CA LYS A 327 4.95 -11.35 32.89
C LYS A 327 5.23 -11.43 31.38
N ILE A 328 4.35 -10.84 30.57
CA ILE A 328 4.61 -10.63 29.15
C ILE A 328 5.57 -9.46 29.10
N SER A 329 6.81 -9.73 28.68
CA SER A 329 7.81 -8.70 28.38
C SER A 329 7.19 -7.65 27.45
N GLY A 330 6.88 -6.47 27.99
CA GLY A 330 6.43 -5.32 27.21
C GLY A 330 5.12 -4.65 27.64
N GLN A 331 4.39 -5.13 28.65
CA GLN A 331 3.13 -4.50 29.09
C GLN A 331 3.06 -4.24 30.61
N ASN A 332 4.10 -3.61 31.17
CA ASN A 332 4.32 -3.50 32.62
C ASN A 332 3.29 -2.66 33.40
N TYR A 333 2.32 -2.01 32.77
CA TYR A 333 1.42 -1.02 33.40
C TYR A 333 -0.06 -1.38 33.37
N ILE A 334 -0.47 -2.49 32.72
CA ILE A 334 -1.89 -2.86 32.61
C ILE A 334 -2.54 -3.03 33.98
N GLU A 335 -1.82 -3.68 34.89
CA GLU A 335 -2.29 -3.91 36.26
C GLU A 335 -2.58 -2.61 36.99
N ASP A 336 -1.84 -1.52 36.70
CA ASP A 336 -2.03 -0.22 37.33
C ASP A 336 -3.41 0.37 36.97
N PHE A 337 -3.90 0.12 35.75
CA PHE A 337 -5.23 0.54 35.31
C PHE A 337 -6.35 -0.32 35.91
N LEU A 338 -6.10 -1.55 36.32
CA LEU A 338 -7.19 -2.49 36.64
C LEU A 338 -7.24 -2.89 38.11
N LEU A 339 -6.15 -2.68 38.86
CA LEU A 339 -6.06 -3.06 40.26
C LEU A 339 -7.04 -2.24 41.12
N THR A 340 -7.75 -2.92 42.01
CA THR A 340 -8.57 -2.31 43.05
C THR A 340 -8.46 -3.12 44.35
N PHE A 341 -8.96 -2.56 45.45
CA PHE A 341 -9.05 -3.21 46.74
C PHE A 341 -10.52 -3.45 47.08
N ASN A 342 -10.87 -4.63 47.57
CA ASN A 342 -12.20 -4.91 48.08
C ASN A 342 -12.14 -6.02 49.14
N GLU A 343 -12.98 -5.94 50.18
CA GLU A 343 -13.11 -6.98 51.22
C GLU A 343 -11.75 -7.48 51.75
N GLY A 344 -10.86 -6.54 52.10
CA GLY A 344 -9.54 -6.86 52.66
C GLY A 344 -8.50 -7.42 51.68
N ASN A 345 -8.81 -7.54 50.38
CA ASN A 345 -7.94 -8.17 49.38
C ASN A 345 -7.79 -7.36 48.08
N PHE A 346 -6.74 -7.66 47.31
CA PHE A 346 -6.53 -7.08 45.98
C PHE A 346 -7.27 -7.85 44.89
N TYR A 347 -7.92 -7.09 44.01
CA TYR A 347 -8.67 -7.60 42.87
C TYR A 347 -8.25 -6.87 41.60
N ILE A 348 -8.44 -7.53 40.46
CA ILE A 348 -8.35 -6.94 39.13
C ILE A 348 -9.76 -6.76 38.60
N PHE A 349 -10.08 -5.53 38.20
CA PHE A 349 -11.31 -5.22 37.49
C PHE A 349 -11.21 -5.62 36.03
N ILE A 350 -12.16 -6.45 35.60
CA ILE A 350 -12.27 -6.90 34.22
C ILE A 350 -13.54 -6.30 33.62
N SER A 351 -13.34 -5.34 32.74
CA SER A 351 -14.42 -4.63 32.03
C SER A 351 -14.99 -5.45 30.87
N TYR A 352 -16.29 -5.30 30.61
CA TYR A 352 -16.88 -5.77 29.34
C TYR A 352 -16.38 -4.97 28.14
N ASP A 353 -16.04 -3.69 28.35
CA ASP A 353 -15.47 -2.77 27.36
C ASP A 353 -14.07 -2.31 27.82
N ILE A 354 -13.05 -3.16 27.66
CA ILE A 354 -11.70 -2.90 28.21
C ILE A 354 -11.05 -1.61 27.68
N GLU A 355 -11.36 -1.23 26.44
CA GLU A 355 -10.85 -0.02 25.77
C GLU A 355 -11.36 1.28 26.40
N LYS A 356 -12.47 1.24 27.15
CA LYS A 356 -12.98 2.40 27.90
C LYS A 356 -12.27 2.60 29.24
N VAL A 357 -11.41 1.66 29.64
CA VAL A 357 -10.79 1.61 30.97
C VAL A 357 -9.26 1.70 30.89
N ILE A 358 -8.68 1.35 29.73
CA ILE A 358 -7.25 1.40 29.45
C ILE A 358 -7.00 2.33 28.26
N HIS A 359 -6.03 3.25 28.36
CA HIS A 359 -5.84 4.30 27.34
C HIS A 359 -4.38 4.63 26.99
N GLU A 360 -3.39 4.08 27.69
CA GLU A 360 -1.96 4.39 27.51
C GLU A 360 -1.18 3.17 26.99
N GLY A 361 -0.56 3.27 25.81
CA GLY A 361 0.47 2.35 25.29
C GLY A 361 0.15 0.84 25.24
N ILE A 362 -1.06 0.43 25.62
CA ILE A 362 -1.45 -0.96 25.85
C ILE A 362 -2.25 -1.48 24.65
N ASP A 363 -1.78 -2.58 24.08
CA ASP A 363 -2.50 -3.32 23.03
C ASP A 363 -3.69 -4.07 23.61
N SER A 364 -4.89 -3.49 23.48
CA SER A 364 -6.15 -4.04 23.99
C SER A 364 -6.51 -5.41 23.40
N SER A 365 -6.00 -5.74 22.21
CA SER A 365 -6.31 -7.01 21.53
C SER A 365 -5.76 -8.21 22.30
N LYS A 366 -4.50 -8.11 22.76
CA LYS A 366 -3.85 -9.14 23.60
C LYS A 366 -4.52 -9.31 24.95
N VAL A 367 -5.05 -8.22 25.51
CA VAL A 367 -5.74 -8.25 26.80
C VAL A 367 -7.10 -8.95 26.70
N LYS A 368 -7.83 -8.79 25.59
CA LYS A 368 -9.14 -9.45 25.37
C LYS A 368 -9.05 -10.98 25.43
N GLU A 369 -8.00 -11.58 24.88
CA GLU A 369 -7.80 -13.04 24.92
C GLU A 369 -7.62 -13.57 26.35
N VAL A 370 -6.88 -12.83 27.17
CA VAL A 370 -6.62 -13.16 28.58
C VAL A 370 -7.88 -12.97 29.42
N ILE A 371 -8.63 -11.90 29.17
CA ILE A 371 -9.91 -11.61 29.83
C ILE A 371 -10.91 -12.76 29.69
N ASN A 372 -11.00 -13.37 28.50
CA ASN A 372 -11.92 -14.49 28.27
C ASN A 372 -11.64 -15.69 29.18
N LYS A 373 -10.36 -15.99 29.45
CA LYS A 373 -9.96 -17.06 30.38
C LYS A 373 -10.31 -16.73 31.83
N LEU A 374 -10.26 -15.44 32.20
CA LEU A 374 -10.47 -14.97 33.57
C LEU A 374 -11.95 -14.85 33.97
N ARG A 375 -12.89 -14.83 33.00
CA ARG A 375 -14.35 -14.76 33.26
C ARG A 375 -14.85 -15.85 34.22
N HIS A 376 -14.26 -17.04 34.16
CA HIS A 376 -14.62 -18.17 35.02
C HIS A 376 -14.29 -17.98 36.51
N PHE A 377 -13.45 -16.99 36.84
CA PHE A 377 -13.04 -16.66 38.21
C PHE A 377 -13.71 -15.38 38.74
N SER A 378 -14.77 -14.91 38.08
CA SER A 378 -15.52 -13.73 38.49
C SER A 378 -16.18 -13.94 39.85
N LYS A 379 -16.03 -12.97 40.75
CA LYS A 379 -16.65 -13.02 42.09
C LYS A 379 -17.90 -12.13 42.21
N SER A 380 -17.80 -10.90 41.75
CA SER A 380 -18.84 -9.88 41.94
C SER A 380 -18.90 -8.93 40.75
N GLU A 381 -20.07 -8.37 40.49
CA GLU A 381 -20.24 -7.25 39.58
C GLU A 381 -19.46 -6.04 40.12
N ALA A 382 -18.85 -5.28 39.22
CA ALA A 382 -18.16 -4.06 39.55
C ALA A 382 -18.30 -3.04 38.42
N TYR A 383 -17.94 -1.81 38.74
CA TYR A 383 -18.09 -0.66 37.87
C TYR A 383 -16.78 0.13 37.84
N SER A 384 -16.52 0.83 36.74
CA SER A 384 -15.45 1.80 36.64
C SER A 384 -15.94 3.06 35.93
N LEU A 385 -15.44 4.22 36.33
CA LEU A 385 -15.51 5.40 35.47
C LEU A 385 -14.75 5.12 34.16
N ASN A 386 -15.30 5.58 33.05
CA ASN A 386 -14.60 5.62 31.77
C ASN A 386 -13.33 6.46 31.95
N TRP A 387 -12.20 5.93 31.50
CA TRP A 387 -10.90 6.57 31.65
C TRP A 387 -10.85 7.96 31.01
N SER A 388 -11.42 8.13 29.81
CA SER A 388 -11.46 9.44 29.14
C SER A 388 -12.30 10.46 29.92
N TYR A 389 -13.36 10.01 30.61
CA TYR A 389 -14.15 10.88 31.48
C TYR A 389 -13.36 11.24 32.75
N PHE A 390 -12.68 10.26 33.36
CA PHE A 390 -11.82 10.50 34.53
C PHE A 390 -10.70 11.52 34.22
N GLU A 391 -9.96 11.36 33.12
CA GLU A 391 -8.92 12.31 32.67
C GLU A 391 -9.46 13.68 32.27
N SER A 392 -10.76 13.80 31.98
CA SER A 392 -11.36 15.10 31.70
C SER A 392 -11.41 15.97 32.96
N ILE A 393 -11.52 15.36 34.14
CA ILE A 393 -11.63 16.01 35.45
C ILE A 393 -10.27 16.00 36.18
N VAL A 394 -9.52 14.91 36.07
CA VAL A 394 -8.32 14.63 36.87
C VAL A 394 -7.05 14.89 36.05
N ASN A 395 -6.01 15.39 36.71
CA ASN A 395 -4.69 15.55 36.11
C ASN A 395 -3.79 14.34 36.41
N THR A 396 -3.76 13.37 35.50
CA THR A 396 -3.12 12.06 35.73
C THR A 396 -1.61 12.08 35.44
N ASN A 397 -0.81 11.67 36.44
CA ASN A 397 0.63 11.46 36.33
C ASN A 397 1.04 9.99 36.18
N VAL A 398 0.61 9.36 35.08
CA VAL A 398 1.07 8.02 34.73
C VAL A 398 2.56 7.99 34.32
N GLY A 399 3.47 7.74 35.25
CA GLY A 399 4.87 7.48 34.90
C GLY A 399 5.70 8.70 34.48
N GLY A 400 5.27 9.93 34.81
CA GLY A 400 6.08 11.15 34.66
C GLY A 400 5.87 11.91 33.35
N LEU A 401 6.72 12.93 33.14
CA LEU A 401 6.76 13.78 31.95
C LEU A 401 7.68 13.19 30.87
N VAL A 402 7.30 13.31 29.59
CA VAL A 402 8.10 12.87 28.43
C VAL A 402 9.37 13.70 28.19
N VAL A 403 9.57 14.76 28.97
CA VAL A 403 10.76 15.63 28.91
C VAL A 403 11.34 15.85 30.30
N GLU A 404 12.67 15.95 30.37
CA GLU A 404 13.44 16.29 31.57
C GLU A 404 13.96 17.73 31.44
N PHE A 405 13.62 18.60 32.38
CA PHE A 405 14.00 20.02 32.35
C PHE A 405 15.33 20.28 33.06
N LYS A 406 16.13 21.22 32.52
CA LYS A 406 17.45 21.58 33.06
C LYS A 406 17.40 22.31 34.42
N SER A 407 16.31 23.03 34.71
CA SER A 407 16.13 23.73 36.00
C SER A 407 14.65 23.86 36.36
N ARG A 408 14.39 24.25 37.61
CA ARG A 408 13.03 24.52 38.09
C ARG A 408 12.40 25.71 37.36
N GLU A 409 13.15 26.78 37.06
CA GLU A 409 12.58 27.92 36.32
C GLU A 409 12.17 27.53 34.89
N VAL A 410 12.94 26.66 34.23
CA VAL A 410 12.60 26.15 32.89
C VAL A 410 11.32 25.32 32.95
N ARG A 411 11.16 24.49 33.99
CA ARG A 411 9.94 23.71 34.20
C ARG A 411 8.73 24.61 34.42
N ASP A 412 8.86 25.65 35.24
CA ASP A 412 7.75 26.59 35.51
C ASP A 412 7.35 27.36 34.23
N LYS A 413 8.33 27.74 33.39
CA LYS A 413 8.07 28.28 32.04
C LYS A 413 7.37 27.28 31.13
N ALA A 414 7.79 26.01 31.15
CA ALA A 414 7.17 24.96 30.37
C ALA A 414 5.71 24.73 30.81
N LEU A 415 5.45 24.76 32.12
CA LEU A 415 4.10 24.68 32.68
C LEU A 415 3.23 25.85 32.19
N GLN A 416 3.74 27.08 32.28
CA GLN A 416 3.04 28.26 31.76
C GLN A 416 2.75 28.13 30.26
N PHE A 417 3.72 27.62 29.48
CA PHE A 417 3.54 27.35 28.07
C PHE A 417 2.44 26.32 27.82
N VAL A 418 2.47 25.18 28.51
CA VAL A 418 1.45 24.12 28.35
C VAL A 418 0.06 24.64 28.71
N ASN A 419 -0.08 25.29 29.86
CA ASN A 419 -1.38 25.80 30.32
C ASN A 419 -1.93 26.88 29.38
N SER A 420 -1.07 27.75 28.85
CA SER A 420 -1.48 28.78 27.87
C SER A 420 -1.90 28.21 26.52
N ASN A 421 -1.42 27.02 26.15
CA ASN A 421 -1.61 26.45 24.81
C ASN A 421 -2.44 25.15 24.79
N ILE A 422 -3.01 24.72 25.92
CA ILE A 422 -3.73 23.44 26.03
C ILE A 422 -4.99 23.35 25.15
N THR A 423 -5.56 24.50 24.80
CA THR A 423 -6.71 24.66 23.91
C THR A 423 -6.34 25.14 22.51
N ASP A 424 -5.06 25.48 22.26
CA ASP A 424 -4.59 25.97 20.97
C ASP A 424 -4.46 24.80 19.97
N ARG A 425 -5.32 24.83 18.95
CA ARG A 425 -5.38 23.79 17.91
C ARG A 425 -4.11 23.75 17.05
N SER A 426 -3.54 24.91 16.74
CA SER A 426 -2.32 24.99 15.93
C SER A 426 -1.15 24.38 16.67
N LYS A 427 -1.06 24.62 17.99
CA LYS A 427 -0.04 24.00 18.85
C LYS A 427 -0.24 22.50 19.03
N GLU A 428 -1.47 22.03 19.04
CA GLU A 428 -1.77 20.59 19.04
C GLU A 428 -1.26 19.90 17.77
N LEU A 429 -1.44 20.52 16.59
CA LEU A 429 -0.87 20.04 15.33
C LEU A 429 0.67 20.10 15.33
N ASP A 430 1.27 21.23 15.75
CA ASP A 430 2.72 21.40 15.90
C ASP A 430 3.33 20.27 16.75
N SER A 431 2.61 19.87 17.81
CA SER A 431 3.10 18.88 18.75
C SER A 431 3.06 17.46 18.20
N LEU A 432 2.02 17.11 17.43
CA LEU A 432 1.96 15.82 16.72
C LEU A 432 3.03 15.74 15.63
N GLU A 433 3.24 16.81 14.87
CA GLU A 433 4.35 16.90 13.91
C GLU A 433 5.70 16.64 14.58
N HIS A 434 5.92 17.24 15.76
CA HIS A 434 7.15 17.01 16.48
C HIS A 434 7.28 15.58 17.01
N LEU A 435 6.20 14.95 17.47
CA LEU A 435 6.21 13.53 17.81
C LEU A 435 6.63 12.68 16.60
N MET A 436 6.10 12.96 15.40
CA MET A 436 6.50 12.25 14.18
C MET A 436 7.99 12.37 13.89
N GLU A 437 8.57 13.58 14.03
CA GLU A 437 10.01 13.81 13.85
C GLU A 437 10.86 13.03 14.85
N ILE A 438 10.45 13.01 16.13
CA ILE A 438 11.14 12.26 17.19
C ILE A 438 11.16 10.76 16.87
N GLU A 439 10.07 10.25 16.29
CA GLU A 439 9.90 8.86 15.87
C GLU A 439 10.57 8.53 14.52
N GLY A 440 11.40 9.43 13.99
CA GLY A 440 12.21 9.20 12.80
C GLY A 440 11.49 9.43 11.47
N ILE A 441 10.32 10.10 11.47
CA ILE A 441 9.63 10.54 10.26
C ILE A 441 10.13 11.93 9.89
N LEU A 442 10.80 12.05 8.75
CA LEU A 442 11.34 13.32 8.26
C LEU A 442 10.23 14.15 7.61
N ILE A 443 9.92 15.33 8.16
CA ILE A 443 8.98 16.28 7.54
C ILE A 443 9.75 17.21 6.58
N LEU A 444 9.58 17.00 5.28
CA LEU A 444 10.24 17.73 4.20
C LEU A 444 9.60 19.10 3.95
N GLU A 445 8.27 19.16 3.98
CA GLU A 445 7.51 20.38 3.68
C GLU A 445 6.24 20.46 4.54
N ARG A 446 5.87 21.69 4.94
CA ARG A 446 4.66 21.99 5.73
C ARG A 446 3.84 23.03 4.99
N LYS A 447 2.65 22.64 4.53
CA LYS A 447 1.67 23.57 3.98
C LYS A 447 0.59 23.85 5.03
N LEU A 448 0.64 25.05 5.62
CA LEU A 448 -0.40 25.54 6.52
C LEU A 448 -1.64 25.92 5.69
N ILE A 449 -2.77 25.29 6.00
CA ILE A 449 -4.06 25.61 5.38
C ILE A 449 -4.87 26.49 6.32
N SER A 450 -4.97 26.08 7.58
CA SER A 450 -5.65 26.80 8.65
C SER A 450 -5.00 26.47 10.00
N ASP A 451 -5.49 27.09 11.08
CA ASP A 451 -5.10 26.76 12.45
C ASP A 451 -5.44 25.32 12.87
N HIS A 452 -6.35 24.67 12.14
CA HIS A 452 -6.85 23.33 12.43
C HIS A 452 -6.54 22.30 11.35
N THR A 453 -5.85 22.67 10.26
CA THR A 453 -5.52 21.76 9.15
C THR A 453 -4.16 22.07 8.52
N ARG A 454 -3.37 21.02 8.28
CA ARG A 454 -2.05 21.10 7.64
C ARG A 454 -1.83 19.92 6.69
N ILE A 455 -1.09 20.15 5.61
CA ILE A 455 -0.57 19.08 4.76
C ILE A 455 0.94 18.98 4.96
N LEU A 456 1.40 17.77 5.26
CA LEU A 456 2.80 17.45 5.50
C LEU A 456 3.31 16.58 4.36
N LYS A 457 4.44 16.97 3.78
CA LYS A 457 5.22 16.10 2.91
C LYS A 457 6.26 15.41 3.77
N ILE A 458 6.17 14.10 3.91
CA ILE A 458 7.00 13.29 4.80
C ILE A 458 7.84 12.28 4.02
N SER A 459 8.96 11.87 4.61
CA SER A 459 9.80 10.77 4.14
C SER A 459 10.17 9.86 5.31
N ARG A 460 10.21 8.56 5.06
CA ARG A 460 10.70 7.56 6.02
C ARG A 460 12.13 7.14 5.65
N GLY A 461 13.13 7.53 6.44
CA GLY A 461 14.54 7.18 6.19
C GLY A 461 15.16 7.90 4.99
N GLU A 462 16.10 7.25 4.27
CA GLU A 462 16.90 7.78 3.14
C GLU A 462 16.09 8.13 1.85
N GLY A 463 14.90 8.72 1.98
CA GLY A 463 14.27 9.49 0.90
C GLY A 463 13.51 8.72 -0.18
N LYS A 464 13.25 7.41 -0.03
CA LYS A 464 12.62 6.61 -1.11
C LYS A 464 11.10 6.76 -1.21
N ASP A 465 10.39 6.88 -0.09
CA ASP A 465 8.92 7.00 -0.08
C ASP A 465 8.50 8.40 0.39
N ILE A 466 8.21 9.29 -0.56
CA ILE A 466 7.71 10.64 -0.27
C ILE A 466 6.18 10.60 -0.23
N LEU A 467 5.60 10.89 0.93
CA LEU A 467 4.17 10.81 1.18
C LEU A 467 3.61 12.17 1.59
N ASN A 468 2.44 12.53 1.06
CA ASN A 468 1.68 13.68 1.54
C ASN A 468 0.59 13.21 2.50
N ILE A 469 0.61 13.71 3.74
CA ILE A 469 -0.38 13.38 4.78
C ILE A 469 -1.07 14.67 5.22
N ILE A 470 -2.41 14.64 5.28
CA ILE A 470 -3.19 15.74 5.88
C ILE A 470 -3.41 15.46 7.37
N ILE A 471 -3.13 16.44 8.23
CA ILE A 471 -3.47 16.40 9.66
C ILE A 471 -4.54 17.45 9.92
N THR A 472 -5.64 17.06 10.58
CA THR A 472 -6.76 17.98 10.83
C THR A 472 -7.49 17.74 12.15
N LYS A 473 -8.04 18.81 12.73
CA LYS A 473 -8.90 18.81 13.93
C LYS A 473 -10.12 19.73 13.75
N PRO A 474 -11.12 19.31 12.94
CA PRO A 474 -12.31 20.13 12.74
C PRO A 474 -13.21 20.10 13.98
N ILE A 475 -13.73 21.25 14.40
CA ILE A 475 -14.67 21.38 15.54
C ILE A 475 -16.06 21.89 15.13
N SER A 476 -16.28 22.13 13.85
CA SER A 476 -17.58 22.54 13.29
C SER A 476 -17.81 21.87 11.93
N GLU A 477 -19.07 21.81 11.49
CA GLU A 477 -19.40 21.29 10.16
C GLU A 477 -18.85 22.19 9.03
N GLU A 478 -18.72 23.48 9.27
CA GLU A 478 -18.12 24.43 8.33
C GLU A 478 -16.64 24.10 8.08
N GLU A 479 -15.87 23.83 9.14
CA GLU A 479 -14.47 23.43 9.04
C GLU A 479 -14.32 22.08 8.33
N ILE A 480 -15.25 21.13 8.54
CA ILE A 480 -15.27 19.87 7.78
C ILE A 480 -15.41 20.16 6.28
N ASN A 481 -16.31 21.07 5.89
CA ASN A 481 -16.49 21.44 4.49
C ASN A 481 -15.25 22.15 3.93
N GLN A 482 -14.56 22.97 4.73
CA GLN A 482 -13.29 23.58 4.34
C GLN A 482 -12.21 22.51 4.08
N VAL A 483 -12.02 21.56 4.98
CA VAL A 483 -11.08 20.42 4.79
C VAL A 483 -11.41 19.64 3.52
N ILE A 484 -12.68 19.34 3.28
CA ILE A 484 -13.15 18.67 2.07
C ILE A 484 -12.78 19.45 0.81
N ASN A 485 -12.99 20.78 0.82
CA ASN A 485 -12.66 21.63 -0.32
C ASN A 485 -11.14 21.67 -0.56
N GLU A 486 -10.35 21.72 0.49
CA GLU A 486 -8.89 21.70 0.40
C GLU A 486 -8.35 20.39 -0.17
N ILE A 487 -8.88 19.25 0.27
CA ILE A 487 -8.56 17.94 -0.30
C ILE A 487 -8.91 17.88 -1.80
N LYS A 488 -10.07 18.43 -2.19
CA LYS A 488 -10.50 18.46 -3.61
C LYS A 488 -9.65 19.42 -4.47
N ASN A 489 -9.14 20.50 -3.87
CA ASN A 489 -8.42 21.53 -4.58
C ASN A 489 -6.91 21.32 -4.63
N TYR A 490 -6.36 20.50 -3.73
CA TYR A 490 -4.94 20.17 -3.69
C TYR A 490 -4.43 19.63 -5.04
N GLU A 491 -3.23 20.08 -5.45
CA GLU A 491 -2.68 19.80 -6.80
C GLU A 491 -1.94 18.45 -6.89
N ASP A 492 -1.42 18.00 -5.75
CA ASP A 492 -0.69 16.74 -5.60
C ASP A 492 -1.57 15.64 -4.99
N ILE A 493 -1.02 14.43 -4.89
CA ILE A 493 -1.73 13.29 -4.32
C ILE A 493 -1.62 13.31 -2.80
N ILE A 494 -2.75 13.22 -2.12
CA ILE A 494 -2.81 12.99 -0.67
C ILE A 494 -2.82 11.47 -0.47
N HIS A 495 -1.87 10.99 0.31
CA HIS A 495 -1.66 9.57 0.52
C HIS A 495 -2.36 9.07 1.80
N GLY A 496 -2.54 9.92 2.81
CA GLY A 496 -3.22 9.56 4.04
C GLY A 496 -3.74 10.75 4.84
N SER A 497 -4.57 10.47 5.84
CA SER A 497 -5.15 11.47 6.72
C SER A 497 -5.07 11.09 8.20
N ILE A 498 -4.56 12.00 9.03
CA ILE A 498 -4.60 11.92 10.49
C ILE A 498 -5.68 12.88 10.97
N ILE A 499 -6.70 12.36 11.64
CA ILE A 499 -7.84 13.14 12.10
C ILE A 499 -7.84 13.12 13.61
N ILE A 500 -7.74 14.29 14.23
CA ILE A 500 -7.82 14.39 15.69
C ILE A 500 -9.29 14.38 16.09
N SER A 501 -9.63 13.56 17.09
CA SER A 501 -10.99 13.39 17.59
C SER A 501 -11.58 14.72 18.09
N SER A 502 -12.86 14.92 17.80
CA SER A 502 -13.61 16.13 18.14
C SER A 502 -15.10 15.79 18.27
N VAL A 503 -15.89 16.70 18.85
CA VAL A 503 -17.31 16.47 19.16
C VAL A 503 -18.19 16.42 17.90
N VAL A 504 -17.69 16.86 16.76
CA VAL A 504 -18.46 16.98 15.52
C VAL A 504 -18.46 15.69 14.70
N GLU A 505 -19.60 15.39 14.09
CA GLU A 505 -19.77 14.24 13.20
C GLU A 505 -18.98 14.40 11.89
N LYS A 506 -18.14 13.39 11.57
CA LYS A 506 -17.18 13.43 10.45
C LYS A 506 -17.59 12.57 9.25
N THR A 507 -18.84 12.12 9.21
CA THR A 507 -19.34 11.18 8.19
C THR A 507 -19.16 11.69 6.76
N LYS A 508 -19.31 13.02 6.53
CA LYS A 508 -19.04 13.64 5.23
C LYS A 508 -17.58 13.54 4.80
N LEU A 509 -16.64 13.76 5.73
CA LEU A 509 -15.20 13.68 5.47
C LEU A 509 -14.80 12.23 5.18
N PHE A 510 -15.23 11.26 6.00
CA PHE A 510 -14.91 9.85 5.79
C PHE A 510 -15.43 9.32 4.44
N LYS A 511 -16.67 9.68 4.07
CA LYS A 511 -17.21 9.35 2.73
C LYS A 511 -16.37 9.91 1.59
N LEU A 512 -15.85 11.14 1.72
CA LEU A 512 -14.95 11.70 0.73
C LEU A 512 -13.66 10.89 0.66
N LEU A 513 -12.97 10.69 1.79
CA LEU A 513 -11.68 9.99 1.86
C LEU A 513 -11.76 8.58 1.25
N ASP A 514 -12.84 7.85 1.54
CA ASP A 514 -13.14 6.55 0.93
C ASP A 514 -13.31 6.63 -0.59
N SER A 515 -14.03 7.66 -1.07
CA SER A 515 -14.33 7.82 -2.50
C SER A 515 -13.11 8.16 -3.36
N ILE A 516 -12.03 8.65 -2.74
CA ILE A 516 -10.76 9.01 -3.37
C ILE A 516 -9.58 8.15 -2.85
N SER A 517 -9.88 7.06 -2.15
CA SER A 517 -8.94 6.04 -1.67
C SER A 517 -7.82 6.57 -0.76
N ILE A 518 -8.11 7.57 0.08
CA ILE A 518 -7.17 8.06 1.11
C ILE A 518 -7.43 7.28 2.40
N PRO A 519 -6.52 6.40 2.87
CA PRO A 519 -6.63 5.81 4.20
C PRO A 519 -6.52 6.88 5.30
N TRP A 520 -7.22 6.67 6.42
CA TRP A 520 -7.19 7.57 7.56
C TRP A 520 -7.08 6.85 8.90
N VAL A 521 -6.64 7.60 9.91
CA VAL A 521 -6.66 7.20 11.31
C VAL A 521 -7.25 8.33 12.16
N GLU A 522 -8.12 7.98 13.11
CA GLU A 522 -8.64 8.93 14.08
C GLU A 522 -7.91 8.78 15.43
N ILE A 523 -7.36 9.89 15.93
CA ILE A 523 -6.55 9.92 17.15
C ILE A 523 -7.29 10.70 18.23
N THR A 524 -7.50 10.09 19.39
CA THR A 524 -8.14 10.76 20.54
C THR A 524 -7.08 11.35 21.47
N LEU A 525 -7.03 12.68 21.54
CA LEU A 525 -6.10 13.41 22.41
C LEU A 525 -6.82 13.87 23.70
N THR A 526 -6.63 13.14 24.78
CA THR A 526 -7.07 13.56 26.13
C THR A 526 -6.18 14.69 26.65
N THR A 527 -6.62 15.43 27.68
CA THR A 527 -5.81 16.53 28.24
C THR A 527 -4.40 16.07 28.65
N PRO A 528 -4.20 14.93 29.34
CA PRO A 528 -2.85 14.46 29.67
C PRO A 528 -1.98 14.25 28.43
N LYS A 529 -2.50 13.61 27.38
CA LYS A 529 -1.78 13.42 26.11
C LYS A 529 -1.41 14.73 25.44
N LYS A 530 -2.32 15.71 25.44
CA LYS A 530 -2.04 17.06 24.95
C LYS A 530 -0.94 17.75 25.73
N ARG A 531 -0.95 17.66 27.07
CA ARG A 531 0.12 18.22 27.92
C ARG A 531 1.47 17.60 27.57
N GLN A 532 1.57 16.28 27.47
CA GLN A 532 2.81 15.58 27.08
C GLN A 532 3.29 16.01 25.69
N LEU A 533 2.38 16.08 24.71
CA LEU A 533 2.67 16.58 23.36
C LEU A 533 3.20 18.03 23.38
N LEU A 534 2.57 18.93 24.16
CA LEU A 534 2.99 20.32 24.29
C LEU A 534 4.33 20.46 25.03
N TYR A 535 4.64 19.58 25.98
CA TYR A 535 5.96 19.51 26.60
C TYR A 535 7.05 19.11 25.60
N LEU A 536 6.78 18.15 24.71
CA LEU A 536 7.68 17.84 23.59
C LEU A 536 7.87 19.07 22.70
N LEU A 537 6.79 19.76 22.35
CA LEU A 537 6.87 20.97 21.53
C LEU A 537 7.68 22.09 22.22
N PHE A 538 7.50 22.30 23.53
CA PHE A 538 8.32 23.24 24.30
C PHE A 538 9.80 22.87 24.20
N SER A 539 10.13 21.57 24.35
CA SER A 539 11.49 21.08 24.21
C SER A 539 12.09 21.42 22.85
N LYS A 540 11.31 21.28 21.77
CA LYS A 540 11.73 21.65 20.40
C LYS A 540 12.06 23.13 20.28
N ILE A 541 11.16 23.99 20.78
CA ILE A 541 11.23 25.45 20.57
C ILE A 541 12.39 26.06 21.35
N TYR A 542 12.58 25.63 22.60
CA TYR A 542 13.51 26.29 23.51
C TYR A 542 14.84 25.53 23.70
N ASN A 543 14.90 24.23 23.37
CA ASN A 543 16.07 23.36 23.53
C ASN A 543 16.66 23.37 24.98
N GLN A 544 15.77 23.52 25.96
CA GLN A 544 16.10 23.58 27.40
C GLN A 544 15.72 22.30 28.17
N SER A 545 15.35 21.25 27.45
CA SER A 545 14.96 19.96 28.02
C SER A 545 15.48 18.78 27.19
N LYS A 546 15.59 17.62 27.82
CA LYS A 546 15.98 16.36 27.18
C LYS A 546 14.74 15.48 27.03
N ILE A 547 14.54 14.89 25.86
CA ILE A 547 13.41 14.00 25.59
C ILE A 547 13.69 12.61 26.20
N ARG A 548 12.68 12.06 26.89
CA ARG A 548 12.71 10.74 27.53
C ARG A 548 11.97 9.72 26.67
N GLN A 549 12.70 9.07 25.77
CA GLN A 549 12.15 8.08 24.83
C GLN A 549 11.46 6.90 25.54
N ASP A 550 11.98 6.48 26.70
CA ASP A 550 11.41 5.43 27.55
C ASP A 550 9.98 5.73 28.03
N ILE A 551 9.64 7.02 28.19
CA ILE A 551 8.31 7.46 28.63
C ILE A 551 7.37 7.73 27.44
N ILE A 552 7.90 8.04 26.25
CA ILE A 552 7.06 8.29 25.07
C ILE A 552 6.22 7.07 24.73
N ASP A 553 6.80 5.87 24.74
CA ASP A 553 6.07 4.63 24.47
C ASP A 553 4.94 4.37 25.48
N LEU A 554 5.12 4.80 26.73
CA LEU A 554 4.09 4.72 27.77
C LEU A 554 2.95 5.72 27.50
N ARG A 555 3.29 7.00 27.38
CA ARG A 555 2.33 8.12 27.38
C ARG A 555 1.65 8.37 26.04
N LEU A 556 2.41 8.18 24.96
CA LEU A 556 2.04 8.54 23.59
C LEU A 556 2.13 7.33 22.64
N GLY A 557 2.40 6.14 23.16
CA GLY A 557 2.59 4.92 22.36
C GLY A 557 1.40 4.55 21.48
N ASP A 558 0.17 4.82 21.91
CA ASP A 558 -1.03 4.56 21.11
C ASP A 558 -1.16 5.54 19.93
N ILE A 559 -0.82 6.83 20.15
CA ILE A 559 -0.76 7.86 19.10
C ILE A 559 0.33 7.47 18.09
N LYS A 560 1.52 7.12 18.59
CA LYS A 560 2.65 6.62 17.81
C LYS A 560 2.24 5.43 16.93
N ASN A 561 1.66 4.40 17.54
CA ASN A 561 1.22 3.19 16.83
C ASN A 561 0.14 3.49 15.77
N SER A 562 -0.79 4.41 16.08
CA SER A 562 -1.82 4.85 15.14
C SER A 562 -1.21 5.51 13.90
N ILE A 563 -0.25 6.42 14.08
CA ILE A 563 0.46 7.09 12.98
C ILE A 563 1.25 6.07 12.15
N PHE A 564 1.99 5.17 12.80
CA PHE A 564 2.76 4.15 12.10
C PHE A 564 1.87 3.17 11.33
N SER A 565 0.71 2.79 11.87
CA SER A 565 -0.25 1.92 11.19
C SER A 565 -0.80 2.57 9.90
N LEU A 566 -1.07 3.88 9.94
CA LEU A 566 -1.48 4.64 8.76
C LEU A 566 -0.38 4.64 7.71
N ILE A 567 0.86 4.98 8.10
CA ILE A 567 2.00 5.03 7.18
C ILE A 567 2.25 3.66 6.54
N LEU A 568 2.21 2.57 7.33
CA LEU A 568 2.36 1.21 6.80
C LEU A 568 1.28 0.89 5.76
N LYS A 569 0.01 1.20 6.05
CA LYS A 569 -1.10 0.99 5.11
C LYS A 569 -0.91 1.80 3.81
N ILE A 570 -0.39 3.01 3.89
CA ILE A 570 -0.04 3.82 2.72
C ILE A 570 1.07 3.15 1.90
N THR A 571 2.16 2.74 2.54
CA THR A 571 3.29 2.09 1.88
C THR A 571 2.89 0.76 1.24
N GLU A 572 2.01 -0.02 1.87
CA GLU A 572 1.44 -1.25 1.29
C GLU A 572 0.59 -0.96 0.04
N ASN A 573 -0.20 0.12 0.05
CA ASN A 573 -0.98 0.55 -1.11
C ASN A 573 -0.11 0.96 -2.30
N LEU A 574 1.05 1.60 -2.06
CA LEU A 574 1.97 2.04 -3.12
C LEU A 574 2.87 0.92 -3.63
N ASN A 575 3.19 -0.08 -2.80
CA ASN A 575 4.04 -1.20 -3.17
C ASN A 575 3.25 -2.37 -3.77
N LEU A 576 3.15 -2.39 -5.10
CA LEU A 576 2.47 -3.47 -5.82
C LEU A 576 3.24 -4.80 -5.70
N LYS A 577 2.52 -5.85 -5.29
CA LYS A 577 3.01 -7.23 -5.33
C LYS A 577 3.29 -7.63 -6.79
N GLN A 578 4.55 -7.92 -7.09
CA GLN A 578 4.92 -8.41 -8.43
C GLN A 578 4.22 -9.75 -8.70
N LEU A 579 3.61 -9.86 -9.89
CA LEU A 579 3.06 -11.12 -10.35
C LEU A 579 4.22 -12.08 -10.72
N PRO A 580 4.14 -13.36 -10.34
CA PRO A 580 5.17 -14.33 -10.68
C PRO A 580 5.41 -14.37 -12.19
N VAL A 581 6.68 -14.33 -12.63
CA VAL A 581 7.01 -14.36 -14.05
C VAL A 581 6.60 -15.72 -14.62
N LEU A 582 5.57 -15.75 -15.45
CA LEU A 582 5.24 -16.92 -16.27
C LEU A 582 6.42 -17.19 -17.20
N LYS A 583 6.91 -18.45 -17.24
CA LYS A 583 7.94 -18.86 -18.21
C LYS A 583 7.43 -18.53 -19.63
N ASN A 584 8.06 -17.55 -20.28
CA ASN A 584 7.80 -17.10 -21.65
C ASN A 584 6.44 -16.46 -21.98
N LYS A 585 5.55 -16.20 -21.00
CA LYS A 585 4.20 -15.66 -21.28
C LYS A 585 4.04 -14.18 -20.94
N ARG A 586 3.23 -13.46 -21.73
CA ARG A 586 2.95 -12.03 -21.50
C ARG A 586 1.57 -11.88 -20.83
N PRO A 587 1.47 -11.32 -19.61
CA PRO A 587 0.20 -11.27 -18.86
C PRO A 587 -0.97 -10.66 -19.62
N ILE A 588 -0.75 -9.58 -20.37
CA ILE A 588 -1.78 -8.94 -21.21
C ILE A 588 -2.30 -9.90 -22.30
N GLN A 589 -1.39 -10.59 -23.01
CA GLN A 589 -1.77 -11.52 -24.07
C GLN A 589 -2.49 -12.75 -23.51
N SER A 590 -2.07 -13.21 -22.33
CA SER A 590 -2.71 -14.30 -21.61
C SER A 590 -4.13 -13.92 -21.14
N PHE A 591 -4.31 -12.73 -20.58
CA PHE A 591 -5.61 -12.26 -20.09
C PHE A 591 -6.62 -12.00 -21.21
N ASN A 592 -6.16 -11.68 -22.41
CA ASN A 592 -7.03 -11.51 -23.57
C ASN A 592 -7.77 -12.79 -23.97
N TRP A 593 -7.26 -13.97 -23.62
CA TRP A 593 -8.03 -15.21 -23.76
C TRP A 593 -9.31 -15.25 -22.92
N ILE A 594 -9.39 -14.47 -21.85
CA ILE A 594 -10.61 -14.32 -21.02
C ILE A 594 -11.44 -13.14 -21.53
N ILE A 595 -10.80 -12.01 -21.85
CA ILE A 595 -11.50 -10.76 -22.19
C ILE A 595 -12.31 -10.87 -23.48
N PHE A 596 -11.82 -11.58 -24.49
CA PHE A 596 -12.50 -11.78 -25.78
C PHE A 596 -13.57 -12.90 -25.74
N TYR A 597 -14.15 -13.20 -24.59
CA TYR A 597 -15.34 -14.05 -24.54
C TYR A 597 -16.59 -13.22 -24.95
N PRO A 598 -17.41 -13.63 -25.93
CA PRO A 598 -18.45 -12.76 -26.52
C PRO A 598 -19.74 -12.63 -25.69
N SER A 599 -19.77 -13.10 -24.43
CA SER A 599 -20.96 -13.06 -23.57
C SER A 599 -20.64 -12.58 -22.16
N THR A 600 -21.66 -12.08 -21.46
CA THR A 600 -21.64 -11.75 -20.02
C THR A 600 -22.15 -12.89 -19.14
N LYS A 601 -22.66 -13.97 -19.75
CA LYS A 601 -23.18 -15.13 -19.02
C LYS A 601 -22.05 -15.91 -18.36
N ILE A 602 -22.41 -16.62 -17.29
CA ILE A 602 -21.54 -17.62 -16.67
C ILE A 602 -21.21 -18.67 -17.72
N ALA A 603 -19.92 -18.95 -17.90
CA ALA A 603 -19.43 -19.85 -18.93
C ALA A 603 -18.40 -20.83 -18.37
N ASN A 604 -18.40 -22.04 -18.92
CA ASN A 604 -17.38 -23.03 -18.58
C ASN A 604 -16.04 -22.63 -19.22
N ILE A 605 -14.91 -22.89 -18.55
CA ILE A 605 -13.58 -22.52 -19.07
C ILE A 605 -13.27 -23.13 -20.45
N TYR A 606 -13.76 -24.33 -20.73
CA TYR A 606 -13.57 -25.00 -22.02
C TYR A 606 -14.37 -24.29 -23.13
N GLU A 607 -15.62 -23.92 -22.84
CA GLU A 607 -16.45 -23.11 -23.73
C GLU A 607 -15.81 -21.74 -24.01
N VAL A 608 -15.23 -21.10 -22.98
CA VAL A 608 -14.51 -19.83 -23.14
C VAL A 608 -13.34 -19.99 -24.11
N PHE A 609 -12.51 -21.03 -23.93
CA PHE A 609 -11.41 -21.31 -24.84
C PHE A 609 -11.87 -21.52 -26.28
N GLU A 610 -12.86 -22.40 -26.49
CA GLU A 610 -13.36 -22.73 -27.83
C GLU A 610 -13.90 -21.49 -28.55
N LYS A 611 -14.73 -20.70 -27.87
CA LYS A 611 -15.34 -19.48 -28.45
C LYS A 611 -14.31 -18.41 -28.76
N VAL A 612 -13.34 -18.22 -27.88
CA VAL A 612 -12.26 -17.23 -28.10
C VAL A 612 -11.32 -17.70 -29.21
N ASN A 613 -11.03 -19.00 -29.29
CA ASN A 613 -10.24 -19.58 -30.37
C ASN A 613 -10.92 -19.41 -31.73
N GLU A 614 -12.22 -19.72 -31.81
CA GLU A 614 -13.05 -19.51 -33.01
C GLU A 614 -13.01 -18.04 -33.46
N ILE A 615 -13.19 -17.10 -32.53
CA ILE A 615 -13.17 -15.67 -32.86
C ILE A 615 -11.77 -15.22 -33.29
N VAL A 616 -10.77 -15.50 -32.47
CA VAL A 616 -9.46 -14.88 -32.66
C VAL A 616 -8.63 -15.62 -33.70
N ASN A 617 -8.46 -16.92 -33.56
CA ASN A 617 -7.56 -17.71 -34.43
C ASN A 617 -8.23 -18.10 -35.75
N GLU A 618 -9.52 -18.42 -35.73
CA GLU A 618 -10.22 -18.88 -36.92
C GLU A 618 -10.83 -17.75 -37.75
N LYS A 619 -11.16 -16.59 -37.15
CA LYS A 619 -11.76 -15.46 -37.89
C LYS A 619 -10.84 -14.25 -38.06
N PHE A 620 -10.16 -13.79 -37.00
CA PHE A 620 -9.39 -12.51 -37.05
C PHE A 620 -7.89 -12.63 -37.28
N ARG A 621 -7.28 -13.81 -37.08
CA ARG A 621 -5.84 -14.00 -37.25
C ARG A 621 -5.48 -14.06 -38.73
N MET A 622 -4.74 -13.05 -39.19
CA MET A 622 -4.06 -13.01 -40.48
C MET A 622 -2.54 -12.98 -40.27
N TYR A 623 -1.76 -13.50 -41.23
CA TYR A 623 -0.31 -13.65 -41.08
C TYR A 623 0.45 -12.47 -41.70
N GLY A 624 1.14 -11.71 -40.85
CA GLY A 624 1.92 -10.51 -41.19
C GLY A 624 2.36 -9.76 -39.91
N SER A 625 3.27 -8.79 -40.02
CA SER A 625 3.95 -8.14 -38.88
C SER A 625 3.11 -7.15 -38.04
N LYS A 626 1.78 -7.06 -38.25
CA LYS A 626 0.91 -6.01 -37.64
C LYS A 626 -0.48 -6.48 -37.19
N GLN A 627 -0.68 -7.70 -36.71
CA GLN A 627 -2.03 -8.21 -36.40
C GLN A 627 -2.15 -9.00 -35.08
N PHE A 628 -3.39 -9.11 -34.58
CA PHE A 628 -3.86 -9.68 -33.29
C PHE A 628 -2.93 -10.77 -32.71
N HIS A 629 -2.29 -10.51 -31.57
CA HIS A 629 -1.38 -11.45 -30.91
C HIS A 629 -1.90 -11.87 -29.53
N LEU A 630 -2.42 -13.09 -29.46
CA LEU A 630 -2.59 -13.82 -28.21
C LEU A 630 -1.40 -14.72 -27.92
N GLU A 631 -1.31 -15.14 -26.66
CA GLU A 631 -0.45 -16.25 -26.23
C GLU A 631 -0.81 -17.52 -27.01
N ASP A 632 0.17 -18.29 -27.47
CA ASP A 632 -0.08 -19.53 -28.22
C ASP A 632 -0.52 -20.63 -27.24
N ILE A 633 -1.79 -21.03 -27.31
CA ILE A 633 -2.39 -22.06 -26.46
C ILE A 633 -3.07 -23.08 -27.36
N GLU A 634 -2.77 -24.34 -27.11
CA GLU A 634 -3.15 -25.44 -28.00
C GLU A 634 -4.42 -26.16 -27.55
N THR A 635 -4.67 -26.20 -26.24
CA THR A 635 -5.76 -27.00 -25.66
C THR A 635 -6.52 -26.26 -24.56
N PRO A 636 -7.81 -26.58 -24.33
CA PRO A 636 -8.56 -26.07 -23.19
C PRO A 636 -7.91 -26.37 -21.84
N GLU A 637 -7.25 -27.52 -21.69
CA GLU A 637 -6.53 -27.91 -20.48
C GLU A 637 -5.34 -27.00 -20.22
N THR A 638 -4.58 -26.66 -21.27
CA THR A 638 -3.45 -25.71 -21.14
C THR A 638 -3.95 -24.30 -20.84
N PHE A 639 -5.13 -23.91 -21.35
CA PHE A 639 -5.76 -22.64 -20.99
C PHE A 639 -6.15 -22.60 -19.50
N LEU A 640 -6.76 -23.67 -18.99
CA LEU A 640 -7.11 -23.81 -17.58
C LEU A 640 -5.85 -23.72 -16.69
N ASP A 641 -4.84 -24.54 -16.97
CA ASP A 641 -3.68 -24.70 -16.09
C ASP A 641 -2.74 -23.50 -16.14
N ASP A 642 -2.41 -23.00 -17.33
CA ASP A 642 -1.38 -21.98 -17.45
C ASP A 642 -1.91 -20.55 -17.34
N ILE A 643 -3.20 -20.32 -17.61
CA ILE A 643 -3.80 -18.98 -17.60
C ILE A 643 -4.79 -18.82 -16.47
N VAL A 644 -5.86 -19.62 -16.47
CA VAL A 644 -6.95 -19.43 -15.52
C VAL A 644 -6.46 -19.68 -14.09
N ASN A 645 -5.83 -20.83 -13.83
CA ASN A 645 -5.30 -21.19 -12.52
C ASN A 645 -4.21 -20.21 -12.07
N TYR A 646 -3.39 -19.69 -12.98
CA TYR A 646 -2.42 -18.64 -12.68
C TYR A 646 -3.10 -17.35 -12.20
N PHE A 647 -4.10 -16.84 -12.91
CA PHE A 647 -4.79 -15.62 -12.52
C PHE A 647 -5.64 -15.79 -11.26
N VAL A 648 -6.23 -16.96 -11.04
CA VAL A 648 -6.97 -17.30 -9.81
C VAL A 648 -6.02 -17.35 -8.61
N SER A 649 -4.89 -18.05 -8.75
CA SER A 649 -3.88 -18.17 -7.68
C SER A 649 -3.29 -16.82 -7.27
N ASN A 650 -3.24 -15.87 -8.22
CA ASN A 650 -2.79 -14.50 -7.98
C ASN A 650 -3.94 -13.53 -7.65
N LYS A 651 -5.16 -14.04 -7.43
CA LYS A 651 -6.36 -13.26 -7.09
C LYS A 651 -6.68 -12.15 -8.10
N ILE A 652 -6.33 -12.36 -9.38
CA ILE A 652 -6.66 -11.45 -10.49
C ILE A 652 -8.09 -11.69 -10.98
N ILE A 653 -8.50 -12.95 -11.04
CA ILE A 653 -9.87 -13.36 -11.38
C ILE A 653 -10.47 -14.29 -10.33
N LYS A 654 -11.79 -14.44 -10.35
CA LYS A 654 -12.57 -15.40 -9.56
C LYS A 654 -13.19 -16.45 -10.48
N ILE A 655 -13.20 -17.70 -10.02
CA ILE A 655 -13.90 -18.81 -10.66
C ILE A 655 -14.67 -19.61 -9.62
N GLU A 656 -15.77 -20.22 -10.04
CA GLU A 656 -16.55 -21.17 -9.23
C GLU A 656 -16.68 -22.48 -9.99
N SER A 657 -16.11 -23.58 -9.48
CA SER A 657 -16.22 -24.92 -10.07
C SER A 657 -15.91 -24.99 -11.59
N ASN A 658 -14.84 -24.33 -12.04
CA ASN A 658 -14.44 -24.19 -13.45
C ASN A 658 -15.37 -23.32 -14.32
N TYR A 659 -16.21 -22.49 -13.71
CA TYR A 659 -16.99 -21.47 -14.40
C TYR A 659 -16.48 -20.06 -14.10
N ILE A 660 -16.53 -19.20 -15.11
CA ILE A 660 -16.22 -17.77 -14.99
C ILE A 660 -17.54 -16.99 -15.08
N ASP A 661 -17.86 -16.21 -14.04
CA ASP A 661 -18.95 -15.22 -14.07
C ASP A 661 -18.41 -13.86 -14.50
N PHE A 662 -18.63 -13.49 -15.76
CA PHE A 662 -18.15 -12.24 -16.33
C PHE A 662 -18.76 -10.98 -15.72
N ASN A 663 -19.87 -11.07 -14.98
CA ASN A 663 -20.40 -9.91 -14.25
C ASN A 663 -19.55 -9.55 -13.01
N SER A 664 -18.84 -10.53 -12.44
CA SER A 664 -18.08 -10.37 -11.19
C SER A 664 -16.73 -11.11 -11.21
N PHE A 665 -16.11 -11.24 -12.39
CA PHE A 665 -14.92 -12.07 -12.54
C PHE A 665 -13.66 -11.49 -11.90
N ALA A 666 -13.61 -10.20 -11.57
CA ALA A 666 -12.44 -9.57 -10.97
C ALA A 666 -12.15 -10.13 -9.56
N GLY A 667 -10.91 -10.58 -9.37
CA GLY A 667 -10.38 -11.07 -8.09
C GLY A 667 -10.01 -9.94 -7.13
N GLU A 668 -9.79 -10.30 -5.86
CA GLU A 668 -9.48 -9.35 -4.79
C GLU A 668 -8.30 -8.41 -5.12
N TYR A 669 -7.25 -8.92 -5.76
CA TYR A 669 -6.08 -8.11 -6.07
C TYR A 669 -6.37 -7.08 -7.16
N LEU A 670 -7.07 -7.49 -8.24
CA LEU A 670 -7.46 -6.58 -9.31
C LEU A 670 -8.47 -5.52 -8.82
N THR A 671 -9.45 -5.92 -8.00
CA THR A 671 -10.44 -5.01 -7.41
C THR A 671 -9.78 -3.98 -6.49
N ASN A 672 -8.87 -4.40 -5.59
CA ASN A 672 -8.16 -3.49 -4.69
C ASN A 672 -7.29 -2.50 -5.45
N PHE A 673 -6.54 -2.98 -6.47
CA PHE A 673 -5.78 -2.10 -7.35
C PHE A 673 -6.70 -1.11 -8.09
N SER A 674 -7.81 -1.58 -8.66
CA SER A 674 -8.75 -0.76 -9.42
C SER A 674 -9.38 0.34 -8.56
N LYS A 675 -9.79 0.02 -7.32
CA LYS A 675 -10.31 0.99 -6.35
C LYS A 675 -9.27 2.04 -5.99
N LEU A 676 -8.05 1.61 -5.67
CA LEU A 676 -6.96 2.50 -5.31
C LEU A 676 -6.61 3.44 -6.48
N PHE A 677 -6.43 2.89 -7.67
CA PHE A 677 -6.08 3.64 -8.86
C PHE A 677 -7.20 4.61 -9.29
N ALA A 678 -8.47 4.21 -9.23
CA ALA A 678 -9.60 5.10 -9.45
C ALA A 678 -9.61 6.29 -8.46
N GLY A 679 -9.28 6.04 -7.19
CA GLY A 679 -9.14 7.09 -6.18
C GLY A 679 -8.05 8.11 -6.54
N PHE A 680 -6.86 7.64 -6.95
CA PHE A 680 -5.79 8.52 -7.40
C PHE A 680 -6.11 9.29 -8.69
N ILE A 681 -6.81 8.67 -9.63
CA ILE A 681 -7.31 9.35 -10.86
C ILE A 681 -8.26 10.49 -10.47
N LYS A 682 -9.20 10.26 -9.54
CA LYS A 682 -10.10 11.31 -9.04
C LYS A 682 -9.35 12.45 -8.36
N GLN A 683 -8.31 12.15 -7.58
CA GLN A 683 -7.47 13.19 -6.97
C GLN A 683 -6.76 14.04 -8.04
N LYS A 684 -6.10 13.39 -9.01
CA LYS A 684 -5.28 14.10 -10.01
C LYS A 684 -6.09 14.88 -11.04
N TYR A 685 -7.15 14.26 -11.55
CA TYR A 685 -7.90 14.76 -12.70
C TYR A 685 -9.27 15.33 -12.35
N LYS A 686 -9.71 15.20 -11.08
CA LYS A 686 -10.92 15.85 -10.55
C LYS A 686 -12.14 15.53 -11.42
N GLN A 687 -12.76 16.56 -12.02
CA GLN A 687 -13.94 16.43 -12.87
C GLN A 687 -13.65 15.81 -14.25
N GLU A 688 -12.39 15.75 -14.67
CA GLU A 688 -11.96 15.14 -15.95
C GLU A 688 -11.59 13.65 -15.81
N ALA A 689 -11.71 13.07 -14.62
CA ALA A 689 -11.32 11.68 -14.34
C ALA A 689 -11.95 10.67 -15.32
N GLU A 690 -13.26 10.73 -15.49
CA GLU A 690 -13.99 9.86 -16.41
C GLU A 690 -13.66 10.13 -17.88
N GLU A 691 -13.42 11.39 -18.26
CA GLU A 691 -12.99 11.75 -19.62
C GLU A 691 -11.68 11.06 -19.96
N ILE A 692 -10.70 11.17 -19.08
CA ILE A 692 -9.37 10.62 -19.30
C ILE A 692 -9.41 9.09 -19.36
N VAL A 693 -10.19 8.45 -18.49
CA VAL A 693 -10.40 7.00 -18.53
C VAL A 693 -11.06 6.56 -19.84
N SER A 694 -12.13 7.23 -20.27
CA SER A 694 -12.79 6.90 -21.54
C SER A 694 -11.86 7.08 -22.74
N ASN A 695 -11.11 8.19 -22.80
CA ASN A 695 -10.14 8.45 -23.86
C ASN A 695 -9.01 7.41 -23.89
N TYR A 696 -8.55 6.95 -22.72
CA TYR A 696 -7.51 5.94 -22.64
C TYR A 696 -8.01 4.54 -23.06
N ILE A 697 -9.27 4.20 -22.77
CA ILE A 697 -9.89 2.98 -23.32
C ILE A 697 -9.94 3.04 -24.85
N LEU A 698 -10.34 4.20 -25.41
CA LEU A 698 -10.40 4.40 -26.87
C LEU A 698 -9.02 4.37 -27.53
N SER A 699 -7.98 4.83 -26.85
CA SER A 699 -6.62 4.78 -27.36
C SER A 699 -5.97 3.40 -27.27
N LEU A 700 -6.35 2.57 -26.29
CA LEU A 700 -6.00 1.14 -26.30
C LEU A 700 -6.61 0.39 -27.50
N ALA A 701 -7.72 0.90 -28.04
CA ALA A 701 -8.28 0.46 -29.32
C ALA A 701 -7.69 1.19 -30.55
N ASP A 702 -6.66 2.03 -30.36
CA ASP A 702 -6.00 2.86 -31.38
C ASP A 702 -6.95 3.77 -32.19
N LEU A 703 -8.03 4.26 -31.57
CA LEU A 703 -9.00 5.17 -32.20
C LEU A 703 -8.67 6.65 -31.96
N VAL A 704 -7.92 6.95 -30.90
CA VAL A 704 -7.53 8.30 -30.49
C VAL A 704 -6.04 8.32 -30.14
N ASP A 705 -5.32 9.35 -30.58
CA ASP A 705 -3.91 9.53 -30.23
C ASP A 705 -3.77 9.99 -28.76
N ASN A 706 -3.14 9.15 -27.93
CA ASN A 706 -2.87 9.41 -26.51
C ASN A 706 -1.95 10.62 -26.27
N LYS A 707 -1.28 11.15 -27.29
CA LYS A 707 -0.35 12.29 -27.14
C LYS A 707 -1.01 13.59 -26.68
N ARG A 708 -2.34 13.71 -26.74
CA ARG A 708 -3.01 15.01 -26.55
C ARG A 708 -3.55 15.28 -25.13
N LYS A 709 -3.82 14.28 -24.28
CA LYS A 709 -4.27 14.48 -22.88
C LYS A 709 -3.97 13.26 -22.00
N GLY A 710 -3.22 13.44 -20.91
CA GLY A 710 -3.13 12.53 -19.74
C GLY A 710 -2.89 11.04 -20.03
N ASN A 711 -1.63 10.60 -20.07
CA ASN A 711 -1.32 9.17 -20.14
C ASN A 711 -1.50 8.50 -18.77
N LEU A 712 -2.61 7.79 -18.57
CA LEU A 712 -2.92 7.06 -17.33
C LEU A 712 -1.83 6.08 -16.93
N LEU A 713 -1.17 5.45 -17.90
CA LEU A 713 -0.06 4.55 -17.61
C LEU A 713 1.15 5.32 -17.09
N SER A 714 1.51 6.46 -17.69
CA SER A 714 2.56 7.33 -17.13
C SER A 714 2.25 7.78 -15.70
N PHE A 715 1.00 8.14 -15.43
CA PHE A 715 0.55 8.51 -14.09
C PHE A 715 0.65 7.32 -13.11
N ALA A 716 0.25 6.12 -13.54
CA ALA A 716 0.39 4.91 -12.72
C ALA A 716 1.86 4.62 -12.37
N TYR A 717 2.80 4.83 -13.30
CA TYR A 717 4.23 4.69 -13.03
C TYR A 717 4.74 5.71 -12.01
N GLN A 718 4.28 6.97 -12.10
CA GLN A 718 4.64 7.99 -11.10
C GLN A 718 4.21 7.62 -9.67
N LEU A 719 3.10 6.89 -9.53
CA LEU A 719 2.57 6.47 -8.23
C LEU A 719 3.22 5.20 -7.71
N PHE A 720 3.22 4.14 -8.52
CA PHE A 720 3.50 2.77 -8.06
C PHE A 720 4.91 2.29 -8.43
N SER A 721 5.64 3.02 -9.28
CA SER A 721 6.99 2.65 -9.72
C SER A 721 7.78 3.88 -10.20
N PRO A 722 7.95 4.91 -9.34
CA PRO A 722 8.54 6.20 -9.73
C PRO A 722 9.96 6.08 -10.30
N ASP A 723 10.72 5.06 -9.86
CA ASP A 723 12.09 4.79 -10.32
C ASP A 723 12.18 4.04 -11.66
N LYS A 724 11.05 3.64 -12.25
CA LYS A 724 10.99 2.84 -13.49
C LYS A 724 10.38 3.62 -14.64
N LYS A 725 10.85 3.35 -15.86
CA LYS A 725 10.21 3.87 -17.09
C LYS A 725 9.02 2.99 -17.48
N VAL A 726 8.04 3.58 -18.17
CA VAL A 726 6.90 2.85 -18.75
C VAL A 726 7.39 1.65 -19.57
N GLY A 727 6.82 0.48 -19.32
CA GLY A 727 7.23 -0.81 -19.91
C GLY A 727 8.24 -1.62 -19.10
N GLN A 728 8.85 -1.04 -18.05
CA GLN A 728 9.81 -1.76 -17.18
C GLN A 728 9.16 -2.44 -15.97
N ASN A 729 7.86 -2.24 -15.75
CA ASN A 729 7.07 -2.98 -14.76
C ASN A 729 5.87 -3.67 -15.43
N PRO A 730 6.05 -4.88 -15.96
CA PRO A 730 4.99 -5.61 -16.65
C PRO A 730 3.76 -5.91 -15.79
N THR A 731 3.93 -6.01 -14.46
CA THR A 731 2.80 -6.19 -13.53
C THR A 731 1.93 -4.94 -13.49
N LEU A 732 2.55 -3.76 -13.41
CA LEU A 732 1.82 -2.49 -13.42
C LEU A 732 1.12 -2.26 -14.76
N ASP A 733 1.82 -2.49 -15.88
CA ASP A 733 1.24 -2.40 -17.22
C ASP A 733 -0.01 -3.29 -17.33
N PHE A 734 0.11 -4.53 -16.84
CA PHE A 734 -0.96 -5.49 -16.83
C PHE A 734 -2.14 -5.05 -15.94
N LEU A 735 -1.90 -4.61 -14.70
CA LEU A 735 -2.96 -4.22 -13.79
C LEU A 735 -3.72 -2.99 -14.30
N VAL A 736 -3.02 -1.99 -14.86
CA VAL A 736 -3.64 -0.84 -15.52
C VAL A 736 -4.53 -1.33 -16.67
N TYR A 737 -3.97 -2.14 -17.58
CA TYR A 737 -4.72 -2.70 -18.71
C TYR A 737 -5.96 -3.48 -18.26
N ALA A 738 -5.78 -4.47 -17.38
CA ALA A 738 -6.83 -5.35 -16.89
C ALA A 738 -7.94 -4.58 -16.17
N SER A 739 -7.59 -3.60 -15.33
CA SER A 739 -8.57 -2.79 -14.58
C SER A 739 -9.48 -1.96 -15.50
N LEU A 740 -8.92 -1.43 -16.59
CA LEU A 740 -9.65 -0.60 -17.55
C LEU A 740 -10.57 -1.45 -18.45
N ILE A 741 -10.03 -2.46 -19.12
CA ILE A 741 -10.77 -3.22 -20.13
C ILE A 741 -11.79 -4.19 -19.52
N SER A 742 -11.58 -4.64 -18.28
CA SER A 742 -12.58 -5.43 -17.55
C SER A 742 -13.76 -4.58 -17.08
N GLY A 743 -13.63 -3.25 -17.12
CA GLY A 743 -14.59 -2.32 -16.53
C GLY A 743 -14.51 -2.19 -15.01
N GLU A 744 -13.60 -2.91 -14.33
CA GLU A 744 -13.50 -2.91 -12.86
C GLU A 744 -13.12 -1.52 -12.31
N LEU A 745 -12.23 -0.79 -12.97
CA LEU A 745 -11.88 0.58 -12.61
C LEU A 745 -13.09 1.52 -12.69
N SER A 746 -13.91 1.36 -13.74
CA SER A 746 -15.09 2.19 -14.00
C SER A 746 -16.18 2.01 -12.93
N LYS A 747 -16.23 0.87 -12.22
CA LYS A 747 -17.15 0.65 -11.09
C LYS A 747 -16.89 1.59 -9.91
N PHE A 748 -15.64 2.06 -9.76
CA PHE A 748 -15.24 3.00 -8.71
C PHE A 748 -15.27 4.47 -9.16
N LEU A 749 -15.66 4.72 -10.41
CA LEU A 749 -15.92 6.03 -11.01
C LEU A 749 -17.39 6.17 -11.41
N ASN A 750 -17.75 7.20 -12.17
CA ASN A 750 -19.07 7.26 -12.80
C ASN A 750 -19.12 6.34 -14.04
N TYR A 751 -19.51 5.07 -13.82
CA TYR A 751 -19.59 4.05 -14.86
C TYR A 751 -20.44 4.48 -16.06
N SER A 752 -21.60 5.10 -15.84
CA SER A 752 -22.51 5.48 -16.93
C SER A 752 -21.88 6.52 -17.84
N LEU A 753 -21.17 7.51 -17.28
CA LEU A 753 -20.53 8.56 -18.09
C LEU A 753 -19.38 8.00 -18.94
N ILE A 754 -18.60 7.07 -18.38
CA ILE A 754 -17.54 6.38 -19.14
C ILE A 754 -18.17 5.52 -20.25
N TYR A 755 -19.18 4.73 -19.90
CA TYR A 755 -19.89 3.86 -20.85
C TYR A 755 -20.49 4.65 -22.01
N ASP A 756 -21.21 5.74 -21.73
CA ASP A 756 -21.89 6.55 -22.74
C ASP A 756 -20.89 7.11 -23.77
N ARG A 757 -19.70 7.54 -23.33
CA ARG A 757 -18.64 8.02 -24.23
C ARG A 757 -18.04 6.90 -25.09
N VAL A 758 -17.82 5.72 -24.50
CA VAL A 758 -17.25 4.57 -25.24
C VAL A 758 -18.26 4.01 -26.24
N VAL A 759 -19.53 3.85 -25.85
CA VAL A 759 -20.58 3.30 -26.74
C VAL A 759 -20.93 4.27 -27.87
N GLU A 760 -20.79 5.59 -27.68
CA GLU A 760 -20.93 6.55 -28.78
C GLU A 760 -19.93 6.27 -29.91
N GLN A 761 -18.69 5.92 -29.57
CA GLN A 761 -17.69 5.54 -30.58
C GLN A 761 -18.02 4.20 -31.24
N VAL A 762 -18.57 3.24 -30.49
CA VAL A 762 -19.06 1.97 -31.05
C VAL A 762 -20.14 2.24 -32.11
N ARG A 763 -21.10 3.12 -31.81
CA ARG A 763 -22.17 3.51 -32.74
C ARG A 763 -21.62 4.25 -33.97
N LYS A 764 -20.65 5.15 -33.80
CA LYS A 764 -20.02 5.86 -34.94
C LYS A 764 -19.27 4.91 -35.89
N LEU A 765 -18.68 3.84 -35.36
CA LEU A 765 -18.00 2.85 -36.19
C LEU A 765 -18.97 1.96 -36.97
N GLU A 766 -20.17 1.70 -36.43
CA GLU A 766 -21.20 0.87 -37.08
C GLU A 766 -21.50 1.32 -38.52
N GLU A 767 -21.66 2.63 -38.74
CA GLU A 767 -21.94 3.20 -40.05
C GLU A 767 -20.84 2.88 -41.08
N ARG A 768 -19.60 2.69 -40.61
CA ARG A 768 -18.43 2.39 -41.44
C ARG A 768 -18.22 0.90 -41.69
N LEU A 769 -18.95 0.02 -41.01
CA LEU A 769 -18.81 -1.43 -41.17
C LEU A 769 -19.53 -1.95 -42.43
N ASN A 770 -20.48 -1.20 -42.98
CA ASN A 770 -21.17 -1.59 -44.21
C ASN A 770 -20.39 -1.15 -45.45
N SER A 771 -20.16 -2.08 -46.39
CA SER A 771 -19.42 -1.78 -47.62
C SER A 771 -19.85 -2.71 -48.76
N PRO A 772 -19.92 -2.22 -50.01
CA PRO A 772 -20.20 -3.06 -51.18
C PRO A 772 -19.07 -4.08 -51.47
N TYR A 773 -17.86 -3.88 -50.93
CA TYR A 773 -16.71 -4.75 -51.18
C TYR A 773 -16.66 -6.01 -50.30
N LEU A 774 -17.65 -6.19 -49.40
CA LEU A 774 -17.72 -7.33 -48.49
C LEU A 774 -17.61 -8.68 -49.20
N ASN A 775 -18.29 -8.84 -50.34
CA ASN A 775 -18.32 -10.08 -51.11
C ASN A 775 -16.97 -10.48 -51.72
N TYR A 776 -15.99 -9.57 -51.74
CA TYR A 776 -14.65 -9.82 -52.28
C TYR A 776 -13.58 -9.96 -51.18
N GLY A 777 -13.97 -9.82 -49.91
CA GLY A 777 -13.08 -9.74 -48.76
C GLY A 777 -12.69 -11.10 -48.17
N TYR A 778 -12.10 -11.98 -48.98
CA TYR A 778 -11.57 -13.27 -48.49
C TYR A 778 -10.04 -13.25 -48.48
N PHE A 779 -9.44 -13.73 -47.39
CA PHE A 779 -7.99 -13.75 -47.20
C PHE A 779 -7.51 -15.15 -46.88
N ILE A 780 -6.41 -15.57 -47.52
CA ILE A 780 -5.81 -16.88 -47.27
C ILE A 780 -4.66 -16.78 -46.29
N THR A 781 -4.59 -17.74 -45.37
CA THR A 781 -3.59 -17.77 -44.29
C THR A 781 -3.05 -19.20 -44.13
N ALA A 782 -1.73 -19.39 -44.02
CA ALA A 782 -1.11 -20.69 -43.74
C ALA A 782 0.03 -20.62 -42.71
N LYS A 783 0.04 -21.56 -41.75
CA LYS A 783 1.11 -21.80 -40.77
C LYS A 783 1.48 -23.28 -40.75
N LYS A 784 2.57 -23.60 -40.04
CA LYS A 784 3.01 -25.00 -39.80
C LYS A 784 1.95 -25.93 -39.22
N ARG A 785 0.93 -25.38 -38.55
CA ARG A 785 -0.06 -26.13 -37.77
C ARG A 785 -1.49 -26.03 -38.32
N GLY A 786 -1.72 -25.17 -39.31
CA GLY A 786 -3.07 -24.87 -39.79
C GLY A 786 -3.08 -23.80 -40.87
N ALA A 787 -3.96 -23.98 -41.85
CA ALA A 787 -4.28 -23.03 -42.89
C ALA A 787 -5.79 -22.75 -42.93
N GLY A 788 -6.18 -21.62 -43.49
CA GLY A 788 -7.59 -21.27 -43.59
C GLY A 788 -7.86 -20.01 -44.38
N ILE A 789 -9.10 -19.87 -44.80
CA ILE A 789 -9.64 -18.67 -45.44
C ILE A 789 -10.38 -17.86 -44.37
N ARG A 790 -10.24 -16.53 -44.43
CA ARG A 790 -10.85 -15.58 -43.49
C ARG A 790 -11.77 -14.65 -44.26
N SER A 791 -13.02 -14.55 -43.84
CA SER A 791 -14.01 -13.68 -44.47
C SER A 791 -14.21 -12.40 -43.65
N ILE A 792 -14.14 -11.25 -44.32
CA ILE A 792 -14.53 -9.97 -43.73
C ILE A 792 -16.02 -10.01 -43.32
N ALA A 793 -16.89 -10.72 -44.05
CA ALA A 793 -18.30 -10.85 -43.68
C ALA A 793 -18.47 -11.57 -42.33
N GLU A 794 -17.74 -12.68 -42.10
CA GLU A 794 -17.76 -13.40 -40.82
C GLU A 794 -17.16 -12.57 -39.68
N MET A 795 -16.10 -11.79 -39.96
CA MET A 795 -15.55 -10.85 -38.97
C MET A 795 -16.59 -9.80 -38.56
N LYS A 796 -17.37 -9.28 -39.52
CA LYS A 796 -18.45 -8.33 -39.23
C LYS A 796 -19.52 -8.95 -38.32
N GLU A 797 -19.93 -10.20 -38.58
CA GLU A 797 -20.90 -10.90 -37.73
C GLU A 797 -20.41 -11.02 -36.29
N VAL A 798 -19.12 -11.33 -36.09
CA VAL A 798 -18.52 -11.35 -34.75
C VAL A 798 -18.53 -9.97 -34.10
N ILE A 799 -18.15 -8.91 -34.83
CA ILE A 799 -18.19 -7.53 -34.33
C ILE A 799 -19.62 -7.15 -33.92
N ASP A 800 -20.62 -7.56 -34.69
CA ASP A 800 -22.04 -7.33 -34.39
C ASP A 800 -22.49 -8.05 -33.11
N ILE A 801 -21.98 -9.25 -32.83
CA ILE A 801 -22.22 -9.95 -31.54
C ILE A 801 -21.66 -9.12 -30.37
N TYR A 802 -20.41 -8.67 -30.46
CA TYR A 802 -19.81 -7.82 -29.41
C TYR A 802 -20.53 -6.48 -29.26
N ARG A 803 -20.95 -5.87 -30.37
CA ARG A 803 -21.69 -4.60 -30.39
C ARG A 803 -23.05 -4.76 -29.69
N LYS A 804 -23.82 -5.77 -30.06
CA LYS A 804 -25.11 -6.08 -29.41
C LYS A 804 -24.88 -6.32 -27.91
N GLY A 805 -23.90 -7.16 -27.56
CA GLY A 805 -23.56 -7.43 -26.17
C GLY A 805 -23.14 -6.19 -25.38
N CYS A 806 -22.34 -5.29 -25.98
CA CYS A 806 -21.96 -4.00 -25.42
C CYS A 806 -23.20 -3.14 -25.12
N VAL A 807 -24.11 -3.00 -26.09
CA VAL A 807 -25.29 -2.12 -25.97
C VAL A 807 -26.35 -2.68 -25.02
N GLU A 808 -26.66 -3.98 -25.14
CA GLU A 808 -27.71 -4.64 -24.36
C GLU A 808 -27.31 -4.85 -22.90
N ASN A 809 -26.08 -5.31 -22.65
CA ASN A 809 -25.61 -5.61 -21.29
C ASN A 809 -24.87 -4.44 -20.62
N LYS A 810 -24.62 -3.35 -21.35
CA LYS A 810 -23.79 -2.21 -20.91
C LYS A 810 -22.40 -2.63 -20.41
N ASP A 811 -21.79 -3.63 -21.04
CA ASP A 811 -20.47 -4.17 -20.64
C ASP A 811 -19.34 -3.47 -21.41
N LEU A 812 -18.53 -2.67 -20.71
CA LEU A 812 -17.37 -1.95 -21.26
C LEU A 812 -16.34 -2.88 -21.92
N ARG A 813 -16.20 -4.12 -21.43
CA ARG A 813 -15.30 -5.12 -22.00
C ARG A 813 -15.71 -5.49 -23.42
N LEU A 814 -17.01 -5.74 -23.62
CA LEU A 814 -17.57 -6.04 -24.93
C LEU A 814 -17.50 -4.83 -25.86
N CYS A 815 -17.67 -3.62 -25.32
CA CYS A 815 -17.47 -2.39 -26.09
C CYS A 815 -16.03 -2.26 -26.57
N PHE A 816 -15.04 -2.46 -25.68
CA PHE A 816 -13.62 -2.46 -26.04
C PHE A 816 -13.31 -3.51 -27.12
N CYS A 817 -13.80 -4.74 -26.97
CA CYS A 817 -13.61 -5.81 -27.95
C CYS A 817 -14.22 -5.44 -29.32
N SER A 818 -15.43 -4.87 -29.32
CA SER A 818 -16.09 -4.38 -30.54
C SER A 818 -15.24 -3.31 -31.25
N LEU A 819 -14.72 -2.32 -30.52
CA LEU A 819 -13.87 -1.24 -31.06
C LEU A 819 -12.55 -1.80 -31.62
N TYR A 820 -11.87 -2.64 -30.84
CA TYR A 820 -10.58 -3.21 -31.21
C TYR A 820 -10.68 -4.08 -32.47
N LEU A 821 -11.69 -4.96 -32.55
CA LEU A 821 -11.92 -5.81 -33.72
C LEU A 821 -12.39 -5.01 -34.93
N SER A 822 -13.21 -3.98 -34.74
CA SER A 822 -13.65 -3.08 -35.83
C SER A 822 -12.47 -2.39 -36.50
N LYS A 823 -11.43 -2.00 -35.75
CA LYS A 823 -10.22 -1.43 -36.34
C LYS A 823 -9.54 -2.40 -37.29
N LEU A 824 -9.32 -3.65 -36.86
CA LEU A 824 -8.68 -4.67 -37.69
C LEU A 824 -9.50 -4.93 -38.96
N TYR A 825 -10.80 -5.08 -38.79
CA TYR A 825 -11.76 -5.21 -39.89
C TYR A 825 -11.63 -4.07 -40.91
N LEU A 826 -11.58 -2.81 -40.46
CA LEU A 826 -11.51 -1.65 -41.36
C LEU A 826 -10.18 -1.58 -42.15
N ILE A 827 -9.07 -2.05 -41.57
CA ILE A 827 -7.79 -2.17 -42.28
C ILE A 827 -7.91 -3.16 -43.44
N LEU A 828 -8.47 -4.35 -43.17
CA LEU A 828 -8.65 -5.41 -44.15
C LEU A 828 -9.69 -5.03 -45.23
N LEU A 829 -10.73 -4.30 -44.84
CA LEU A 829 -11.73 -3.79 -45.77
C LEU A 829 -11.09 -2.81 -46.77
N LYS A 830 -10.20 -1.92 -46.29
CA LYS A 830 -9.46 -1.00 -47.15
C LYS A 830 -8.47 -1.73 -48.07
N GLU A 831 -7.85 -2.81 -47.60
CA GLU A 831 -7.02 -3.68 -48.45
C GLU A 831 -7.84 -4.39 -49.52
N THR A 832 -9.06 -4.82 -49.19
CA THR A 832 -10.00 -5.42 -50.14
C THR A 832 -10.44 -4.42 -51.20
N GLU A 833 -10.79 -3.19 -50.81
CA GLU A 833 -11.15 -2.12 -51.75
C GLU A 833 -10.02 -1.83 -52.74
N LYS A 834 -8.77 -1.72 -52.25
CA LYS A 834 -7.60 -1.58 -53.12
C LYS A 834 -7.43 -2.77 -54.07
N SER A 835 -7.59 -3.98 -53.54
CA SER A 835 -7.47 -5.23 -54.31
C SER A 835 -8.48 -5.30 -55.44
N VAL A 836 -9.75 -4.96 -55.19
CA VAL A 836 -10.80 -4.94 -56.21
C VAL A 836 -10.48 -3.92 -57.32
N ASN A 837 -10.02 -2.72 -56.94
CA ASN A 837 -9.62 -1.70 -57.91
C ASN A 837 -8.41 -2.14 -58.76
N GLU A 838 -7.43 -2.82 -58.17
CA GLU A 838 -6.29 -3.38 -58.91
C GLU A 838 -6.72 -4.53 -59.84
N VAL A 839 -7.68 -5.36 -59.43
CA VAL A 839 -8.21 -6.44 -60.26
C VAL A 839 -8.89 -5.90 -61.53
N GLU A 840 -9.65 -4.81 -61.44
CA GLU A 840 -10.24 -4.21 -62.64
C GLU A 840 -9.17 -3.71 -63.63
N ASN A 841 -8.03 -3.19 -63.14
CA ASN A 841 -6.88 -2.88 -64.00
C ASN A 841 -6.28 -4.14 -64.63
N ILE A 842 -6.11 -5.23 -63.86
CA ILE A 842 -5.61 -6.52 -64.36
C ILE A 842 -6.53 -7.07 -65.45
N ILE A 843 -7.85 -6.97 -65.29
CA ILE A 843 -8.81 -7.43 -66.29
C ILE A 843 -8.71 -6.60 -67.57
N ALA A 844 -8.51 -5.29 -67.46
CA ALA A 844 -8.26 -4.43 -68.62
C ALA A 844 -6.95 -4.81 -69.34
N GLU A 845 -5.88 -5.12 -68.59
CA GLU A 845 -4.61 -5.61 -69.14
C GLU A 845 -4.79 -6.94 -69.89
N ILE A 846 -5.50 -7.90 -69.28
CA ILE A 846 -5.82 -9.19 -69.92
C ILE A 846 -6.64 -8.96 -71.19
N SER A 847 -7.66 -8.11 -71.15
CA SER A 847 -8.50 -7.80 -72.31
C SER A 847 -7.68 -7.22 -73.46
N LYS A 848 -6.80 -6.25 -73.18
CA LYS A 848 -5.86 -5.69 -74.17
C LYS A 848 -4.93 -6.76 -74.73
N LYS A 849 -4.46 -7.69 -73.89
CA LYS A 849 -3.62 -8.80 -74.33
C LYS A 849 -4.36 -9.76 -75.26
N LEU A 850 -5.65 -10.00 -75.02
CA LEU A 850 -6.51 -10.78 -75.90
C LEU A 850 -6.84 -10.04 -77.21
N GLU A 851 -6.87 -8.70 -77.22
CA GLU A 851 -7.07 -7.91 -78.46
C GLU A 851 -5.97 -8.15 -79.49
N VAL A 852 -4.74 -8.47 -79.07
CA VAL A 852 -3.64 -8.86 -79.98
C VAL A 852 -4.06 -10.03 -80.88
N ILE A 853 -4.85 -10.97 -80.35
CA ILE A 853 -5.35 -12.11 -81.12
C ILE A 853 -6.38 -11.64 -82.15
N ASN A 854 -7.27 -10.70 -81.77
CA ASN A 854 -8.23 -10.11 -82.70
C ASN A 854 -7.53 -9.33 -83.83
N ILE A 855 -6.42 -8.65 -83.52
CA ILE A 855 -5.57 -7.99 -84.51
C ILE A 855 -4.90 -9.04 -85.42
N ALA A 856 -4.34 -10.11 -84.87
CA ALA A 856 -3.77 -11.22 -85.63
C ALA A 856 -4.82 -11.88 -86.56
N LYS A 857 -6.05 -12.11 -86.07
CA LYS A 857 -7.18 -12.62 -86.87
C LYS A 857 -7.49 -11.72 -88.06
N LYS A 858 -7.44 -10.39 -87.90
CA LYS A 858 -7.63 -9.43 -88.99
C LYS A 858 -6.50 -9.54 -90.03
N TYR A 859 -5.25 -9.67 -89.59
CA TYR A 859 -4.12 -9.88 -90.51
C TYR A 859 -4.22 -11.20 -91.29
N LEU A 860 -4.69 -12.27 -90.63
CA LEU A 860 -4.80 -13.62 -91.19
C LEU A 860 -6.15 -13.92 -91.87
N LYS A 861 -7.12 -13.00 -91.81
CA LYS A 861 -8.50 -13.15 -92.31
C LYS A 861 -9.25 -14.38 -91.76
N ILE A 862 -9.08 -14.65 -90.46
CA ILE A 862 -9.77 -15.76 -89.78
C ILE A 862 -11.07 -15.23 -89.15
N GLU A 863 -12.21 -15.81 -89.53
CA GLU A 863 -13.52 -15.44 -88.99
C GLU A 863 -13.96 -16.31 -87.79
N GLU A 864 -13.40 -17.52 -87.65
CA GLU A 864 -13.76 -18.50 -86.60
C GLU A 864 -13.47 -18.01 -85.19
N LYS A 865 -14.31 -18.39 -84.23
CA LYS A 865 -14.07 -18.13 -82.81
C LYS A 865 -12.91 -18.99 -82.31
N ILE A 866 -12.10 -18.43 -81.41
CA ILE A 866 -10.92 -19.11 -80.85
C ILE A 866 -11.33 -19.69 -79.49
N GLU A 867 -11.30 -21.01 -79.37
CA GLU A 867 -11.72 -21.76 -78.17
C GLU A 867 -10.92 -21.32 -76.92
N GLU A 868 -9.65 -20.96 -77.08
CA GLU A 868 -8.79 -20.46 -76.00
C GLU A 868 -9.25 -19.11 -75.43
N ILE A 869 -9.77 -18.20 -76.28
CA ILE A 869 -10.34 -16.92 -75.83
C ILE A 869 -11.64 -17.17 -75.07
N GLU A 870 -12.49 -18.07 -75.57
CA GLU A 870 -13.73 -18.45 -74.89
C GLU A 870 -13.44 -19.09 -73.54
N LYS A 871 -12.41 -19.94 -73.44
CA LYS A 871 -11.96 -20.54 -72.18
C LYS A 871 -11.48 -19.49 -71.16
N ILE A 872 -10.64 -18.53 -71.57
CA ILE A 872 -10.18 -17.45 -70.68
C ILE A 872 -11.34 -16.56 -70.23
N THR A 873 -12.23 -16.20 -71.15
CA THR A 873 -13.41 -15.37 -70.85
C THR A 873 -14.35 -16.10 -69.89
N THR A 874 -14.56 -17.41 -70.07
CA THR A 874 -15.38 -18.23 -69.17
C THR A 874 -14.81 -18.29 -67.77
N ILE A 875 -13.49 -18.44 -67.61
CA ILE A 875 -12.82 -18.44 -66.29
C ILE A 875 -13.00 -17.07 -65.61
N ILE A 876 -12.79 -15.97 -66.33
CA ILE A 876 -12.95 -14.61 -65.81
C ILE A 876 -14.40 -14.33 -65.39
N THR A 877 -15.37 -14.64 -66.25
CA THR A 877 -16.81 -14.45 -65.96
C THR A 877 -17.24 -15.30 -64.78
N SER A 878 -16.81 -16.57 -64.73
CA SER A 878 -17.08 -17.47 -63.61
C SER A 878 -16.52 -16.94 -62.29
N LEU A 879 -15.32 -16.32 -62.29
CA LEU A 879 -14.75 -15.71 -61.11
C LEU A 879 -15.45 -14.42 -60.69
N LYS A 880 -16.00 -13.62 -61.62
CA LYS A 880 -16.79 -12.42 -61.30
C LYS A 880 -18.18 -12.78 -60.76
N GLU A 881 -18.86 -13.73 -61.38
CA GLU A 881 -20.26 -14.05 -61.09
C GLU A 881 -20.43 -15.12 -60.00
N ASN A 882 -19.51 -16.08 -59.90
CA ASN A 882 -19.59 -17.23 -58.99
C ASN A 882 -18.45 -17.30 -57.97
N PHE A 883 -17.87 -16.15 -57.58
CA PHE A 883 -16.70 -16.07 -56.70
C PHE A 883 -16.82 -16.91 -55.42
N ASN A 884 -17.95 -16.81 -54.72
CA ASN A 884 -18.19 -17.56 -53.47
C ASN A 884 -18.12 -19.08 -53.66
N SER A 885 -18.57 -19.61 -54.81
CA SER A 885 -18.49 -21.05 -55.10
C SER A 885 -17.04 -21.52 -55.19
N HIS A 886 -16.16 -20.70 -55.80
CA HIS A 886 -14.74 -20.99 -55.90
C HIS A 886 -14.06 -20.92 -54.53
N ILE A 887 -14.44 -19.95 -53.69
CA ILE A 887 -13.94 -19.85 -52.31
C ILE A 887 -14.37 -21.07 -51.47
N ASN A 888 -15.59 -21.58 -51.64
CA ASN A 888 -16.04 -22.78 -50.95
C ASN A 888 -15.24 -24.03 -51.37
N SER A 889 -14.95 -24.17 -52.67
CA SER A 889 -14.08 -25.24 -53.17
C SER A 889 -12.67 -25.16 -52.57
N LEU A 890 -12.08 -23.96 -52.55
CA LEU A 890 -10.77 -23.72 -51.93
C LEU A 890 -10.77 -24.00 -50.43
N SER A 891 -11.83 -23.60 -49.73
CA SER A 891 -11.97 -23.83 -48.28
C SER A 891 -12.03 -25.32 -47.95
N LYS A 892 -12.80 -26.09 -48.72
CA LYS A 892 -12.87 -27.55 -48.58
C LYS A 892 -11.50 -28.20 -48.82
N LYS A 893 -10.77 -27.76 -49.85
CA LYS A 893 -9.43 -28.28 -50.13
C LYS A 893 -8.45 -27.97 -48.99
N ILE A 894 -8.49 -26.76 -48.43
CA ILE A 894 -7.65 -26.37 -47.30
C ILE A 894 -8.01 -27.17 -46.04
N GLN A 895 -9.29 -27.50 -45.84
CA GLN A 895 -9.71 -28.37 -44.75
C GLN A 895 -9.12 -29.78 -44.90
N GLU A 896 -9.17 -30.38 -46.10
CA GLU A 896 -8.51 -31.67 -46.38
C GLU A 896 -7.01 -31.60 -46.07
N ILE A 897 -6.32 -30.52 -46.46
CA ILE A 897 -4.89 -30.30 -46.15
C ILE A 897 -4.63 -30.24 -44.63
N ASN A 898 -5.53 -29.61 -43.88
CA ASN A 898 -5.44 -29.54 -42.42
C ASN A 898 -5.61 -30.92 -41.79
N GLU A 899 -6.62 -31.69 -42.21
CA GLU A 899 -6.93 -33.04 -41.71
C GLU A 899 -5.81 -34.05 -42.05
N GLU A 900 -5.16 -33.89 -43.19
CA GLU A 900 -4.01 -34.71 -43.62
C GLU A 900 -2.67 -34.29 -42.97
N GLY A 901 -2.64 -33.20 -42.20
CA GLY A 901 -1.42 -32.69 -41.56
C GLY A 901 -0.38 -32.11 -42.54
N LYS A 902 -0.77 -31.77 -43.78
CA LYS A 902 0.14 -31.28 -44.84
C LYS A 902 0.34 -29.75 -44.84
N THR A 903 -0.04 -29.07 -43.76
CA THR A 903 -0.11 -27.61 -43.66
C THR A 903 1.25 -26.90 -43.82
N GLU A 904 2.36 -27.48 -43.37
CA GLU A 904 3.70 -26.92 -43.58
C GLU A 904 4.13 -26.97 -45.05
N ASN A 905 3.72 -28.00 -45.80
CA ASN A 905 3.98 -28.09 -47.25
C ASN A 905 3.11 -27.07 -47.98
N PHE A 906 1.82 -27.00 -47.64
CA PHE A 906 0.92 -26.01 -48.21
C PHE A 906 1.38 -24.57 -47.97
N LYS A 907 1.94 -24.27 -46.80
CA LYS A 907 2.54 -22.97 -46.53
C LYS A 907 3.69 -22.67 -47.50
N LYS A 908 4.61 -23.61 -47.71
CA LYS A 908 5.73 -23.44 -48.66
C LYS A 908 5.20 -23.24 -50.08
N TYR A 909 4.15 -23.97 -50.46
CA TYR A 909 3.47 -23.80 -51.73
C TYR A 909 2.84 -22.40 -51.87
N LEU A 910 2.14 -21.92 -50.83
CA LEU A 910 1.52 -20.59 -50.82
C LEU A 910 2.58 -19.48 -50.92
N ASP A 911 3.66 -19.58 -50.13
CA ASP A 911 4.78 -18.63 -50.16
C ASP A 911 5.43 -18.60 -51.57
N TYR A 912 5.61 -19.78 -52.19
CA TYR A 912 6.09 -19.90 -53.56
C TYR A 912 5.12 -19.26 -54.56
N LEU A 913 3.83 -19.57 -54.48
CA LEU A 913 2.78 -19.03 -55.36
C LEU A 913 2.75 -17.50 -55.30
N LEU A 914 2.70 -16.92 -54.10
CA LEU A 914 2.68 -15.47 -53.90
C LEU A 914 3.93 -14.80 -54.49
N LYS A 915 5.10 -15.43 -54.36
CA LYS A 915 6.34 -14.95 -54.97
C LYS A 915 6.29 -15.01 -56.50
N VAL A 916 5.82 -16.12 -57.07
CA VAL A 916 5.72 -16.29 -58.54
C VAL A 916 4.80 -15.25 -59.17
N ILE A 917 3.71 -14.89 -58.50
CA ILE A 917 2.75 -13.91 -59.01
C ILE A 917 3.05 -12.47 -58.57
N ASN A 918 4.16 -12.24 -57.83
CA ASN A 918 4.53 -10.94 -57.25
C ASN A 918 3.43 -10.33 -56.37
N ALA A 919 2.87 -11.09 -55.43
CA ALA A 919 1.80 -10.70 -54.50
C ALA A 919 2.13 -10.94 -53.02
N GLU A 920 3.41 -10.94 -52.64
CA GLU A 920 3.87 -11.27 -51.28
C GLU A 920 3.21 -10.42 -50.17
N ASP A 921 2.85 -9.17 -50.46
CA ASP A 921 2.23 -8.23 -49.52
C ASP A 921 0.69 -8.17 -49.57
N ASN A 922 0.03 -8.95 -50.46
CA ASN A 922 -1.43 -8.93 -50.61
C ASN A 922 -2.02 -10.33 -50.56
N LEU A 923 -2.65 -10.66 -49.43
CA LEU A 923 -3.26 -11.96 -49.16
C LEU A 923 -4.74 -12.07 -49.58
N ASN A 924 -5.29 -11.04 -50.22
CA ASN A 924 -6.67 -11.06 -50.69
C ASN A 924 -6.82 -12.06 -51.85
N LEU A 925 -7.72 -13.04 -51.71
CA LEU A 925 -7.92 -14.13 -52.66
C LEU A 925 -8.47 -13.66 -54.00
N TYR A 926 -9.31 -12.62 -54.03
CA TYR A 926 -9.80 -12.05 -55.28
C TYR A 926 -8.64 -11.49 -56.10
N TYR A 927 -7.72 -10.76 -55.46
CA TYR A 927 -6.49 -10.30 -56.09
C TYR A 927 -5.60 -11.46 -56.56
N ILE A 928 -5.31 -12.42 -55.68
CA ILE A 928 -4.41 -13.56 -55.97
C ILE A 928 -4.88 -14.34 -57.20
N LEU A 929 -6.18 -14.64 -57.30
CA LEU A 929 -6.72 -15.42 -58.41
C LEU A 929 -6.58 -14.70 -59.75
N PHE A 930 -6.98 -13.41 -59.82
CA PHE A 930 -6.86 -12.62 -61.04
C PHE A 930 -5.40 -12.33 -61.42
N LYS A 931 -4.54 -12.09 -60.43
CA LYS A 931 -3.10 -11.94 -60.64
C LYS A 931 -2.48 -13.23 -61.19
N SER A 932 -2.89 -14.39 -60.68
CA SER A 932 -2.46 -15.69 -61.18
C SER A 932 -2.88 -15.88 -62.65
N ILE A 933 -4.11 -15.53 -63.03
CA ILE A 933 -4.54 -15.56 -64.44
C ILE A 933 -3.64 -14.69 -65.31
N ARG A 934 -3.36 -13.45 -64.88
CA ARG A 934 -2.50 -12.53 -65.62
C ARG A 934 -1.11 -13.11 -65.85
N GLU A 935 -0.46 -13.61 -64.81
CA GLU A 935 0.89 -14.15 -64.95
C GLU A 935 0.93 -15.45 -65.75
N ALA A 936 -0.09 -16.31 -65.63
CA ALA A 936 -0.24 -17.48 -66.50
C ALA A 936 -0.35 -17.05 -67.97
N LEU A 937 -1.14 -16.03 -68.30
CA LEU A 937 -1.24 -15.48 -69.66
C LEU A 937 0.03 -14.75 -70.11
N ASN A 938 0.93 -14.37 -69.20
CA ASN A 938 2.29 -13.92 -69.50
C ASN A 938 3.28 -15.07 -69.73
N GLY A 939 2.82 -16.32 -69.68
CA GLY A 939 3.65 -17.51 -69.90
C GLY A 939 4.38 -18.00 -68.64
N THR A 940 4.06 -17.45 -67.47
CA THR A 940 4.59 -17.94 -66.19
C THR A 940 3.94 -19.26 -65.81
N LEU A 941 4.73 -20.24 -65.38
CA LEU A 941 4.21 -21.54 -64.93
C LEU A 941 3.64 -21.45 -63.52
N ILE A 942 2.33 -21.66 -63.40
CA ILE A 942 1.63 -21.70 -62.11
C ILE A 942 1.38 -23.16 -61.74
N SER A 943 1.86 -23.58 -60.57
CA SER A 943 1.59 -24.94 -60.05
C SER A 943 0.22 -25.00 -59.37
N SER A 944 -0.56 -26.02 -59.68
CA SER A 944 -1.83 -26.34 -59.00
C SER A 944 -1.72 -27.51 -58.02
N GLU A 945 -0.51 -28.00 -57.72
CA GLU A 945 -0.30 -29.30 -57.06
C GLU A 945 -1.04 -29.47 -55.71
N ASP A 946 -0.96 -28.49 -54.81
CA ASP A 946 -1.65 -28.53 -53.52
C ASP A 946 -3.12 -28.05 -53.60
N LEU A 947 -3.53 -27.44 -54.74
CA LEU A 947 -4.87 -26.87 -54.96
C LEU A 947 -5.58 -27.48 -56.19
N ARG A 948 -5.30 -28.77 -56.50
CA ARG A 948 -5.99 -29.51 -57.57
C ARG A 948 -7.50 -29.58 -57.29
N GLU A 949 -8.29 -29.71 -58.36
CA GLU A 949 -9.76 -29.73 -58.31
C GLU A 949 -10.38 -28.38 -57.87
N THR A 950 -9.59 -27.32 -57.86
CA THR A 950 -10.04 -25.94 -57.63
C THR A 950 -9.75 -25.08 -58.87
N ILE A 951 -10.20 -23.83 -58.85
CA ILE A 951 -9.96 -22.87 -59.94
C ILE A 951 -8.47 -22.69 -60.30
N PHE A 952 -7.54 -23.02 -59.39
CA PHE A 952 -6.10 -22.98 -59.68
C PHE A 952 -5.66 -23.98 -60.75
N GLU A 953 -6.37 -25.10 -60.92
CA GLU A 953 -6.08 -26.06 -61.98
C GLU A 953 -6.43 -25.49 -63.36
N ASP A 954 -7.57 -24.81 -63.46
CA ASP A 954 -7.97 -24.10 -64.67
C ASP A 954 -6.98 -22.97 -65.00
N ILE A 955 -6.56 -22.20 -63.98
CA ILE A 955 -5.56 -21.13 -64.13
C ILE A 955 -4.19 -21.69 -64.58
N ALA A 956 -3.72 -22.79 -63.99
CA ALA A 956 -2.45 -23.42 -64.37
C ALA A 956 -2.47 -23.88 -65.84
N SER A 957 -3.64 -24.30 -66.36
CA SER A 957 -3.79 -24.68 -67.76
C SER A 957 -3.59 -23.51 -68.74
N LEU A 958 -3.75 -22.26 -68.28
CA LEU A 958 -3.59 -21.06 -69.11
C LEU A 958 -2.12 -20.74 -69.43
N SER A 959 -1.15 -21.25 -68.66
CA SER A 959 0.28 -20.96 -68.91
C SER A 959 0.72 -21.37 -70.31
N LYS A 960 0.20 -22.49 -70.84
CA LYS A 960 0.48 -22.96 -72.22
C LYS A 960 -0.09 -22.01 -73.26
N ILE A 961 -1.31 -21.53 -73.03
CA ILE A 961 -1.98 -20.55 -73.89
C ILE A 961 -1.19 -19.22 -73.84
N GLY A 962 -0.78 -18.77 -72.66
CA GLY A 962 0.03 -17.57 -72.47
C GLY A 962 1.35 -17.59 -73.25
N SER A 963 2.07 -18.71 -73.26
CA SER A 963 3.30 -18.84 -74.08
C SER A 963 3.03 -18.67 -75.58
N GLN A 964 1.93 -19.25 -76.08
CA GLN A 964 1.52 -19.09 -77.48
C GLN A 964 1.09 -17.63 -77.77
N LEU A 965 0.37 -16.99 -76.84
CA LEU A 965 -0.02 -15.59 -76.95
C LEU A 965 1.18 -14.65 -77.03
N ASN A 966 2.21 -14.88 -76.22
CA ASN A 966 3.45 -14.09 -76.30
C ASN A 966 4.13 -14.24 -77.67
N THR A 967 4.11 -15.43 -78.26
CA THR A 967 4.63 -15.66 -79.62
C THR A 967 3.81 -14.89 -80.66
N ILE A 968 2.47 -14.95 -80.58
CA ILE A 968 1.58 -14.20 -81.47
C ILE A 968 1.79 -12.69 -81.29
N GLU A 969 1.90 -12.21 -80.06
CA GLU A 969 2.16 -10.80 -79.74
C GLU A 969 3.50 -10.32 -80.29
N SER A 970 4.56 -11.12 -80.20
CA SER A 970 5.84 -10.81 -80.84
C SER A 970 5.70 -10.71 -82.36
N ILE A 971 4.99 -11.65 -82.98
CA ILE A 971 4.77 -11.67 -84.44
C ILE A 971 3.92 -10.46 -84.88
N VAL A 972 2.83 -10.15 -84.17
CA VAL A 972 1.98 -8.98 -84.47
C VAL A 972 2.78 -7.69 -84.31
N ASN A 973 3.56 -7.55 -83.24
CA ASN A 973 4.43 -6.39 -83.05
C ASN A 973 5.52 -6.26 -84.13
N GLU A 974 6.06 -7.37 -84.64
CA GLU A 974 6.97 -7.37 -85.80
C GLU A 974 6.26 -6.95 -87.08
N ILE A 975 5.04 -7.45 -87.33
CA ILE A 975 4.20 -7.05 -88.47
C ILE A 975 3.86 -5.55 -88.40
N GLU A 976 3.48 -5.04 -87.23
CA GLU A 976 3.18 -3.62 -87.03
C GLU A 976 4.41 -2.72 -87.18
N LYS A 977 5.61 -3.19 -86.79
CA LYS A 977 6.89 -2.50 -87.04
C LYS A 977 7.26 -2.43 -88.52
N ILE A 978 6.83 -3.41 -89.33
CA ILE A 978 6.96 -3.41 -90.80
C ILE A 978 5.85 -2.54 -91.46
N GLY A 979 4.72 -2.36 -90.78
CA GLY A 979 3.56 -1.57 -91.17
C GLY A 979 3.82 -0.18 -91.79
N PRO A 980 4.74 0.67 -91.27
CA PRO A 980 5.02 1.98 -91.87
C PRO A 980 5.77 1.95 -93.21
N GLU A 981 6.35 0.82 -93.64
CA GLU A 981 6.98 0.68 -94.96
C GLU A 981 6.02 0.18 -96.06
N LEU A 982 4.91 -0.47 -95.67
CA LEU A 982 3.90 -1.01 -96.59
C LEU A 982 3.24 0.04 -97.50
N PRO A 983 2.90 1.27 -97.04
CA PRO A 983 2.40 2.33 -97.90
C PRO A 983 3.45 2.77 -98.93
N LYS A 984 4.72 2.92 -98.51
CA LYS A 984 5.83 3.32 -99.40
C LYS A 984 6.13 2.26 -100.45
N LEU A 985 6.03 0.97 -100.09
CA LEU A 985 6.16 -0.15 -101.03
C LEU A 985 5.00 -0.21 -102.03
N ARG A 986 3.75 0.00 -101.59
CA ARG A 986 2.59 0.11 -102.48
C ARG A 986 2.70 1.29 -103.44
N GLU A 987 3.11 2.46 -102.96
CA GLU A 987 3.34 3.65 -103.80
C GLU A 987 4.45 3.39 -104.84
N ASN A 988 5.52 2.68 -104.47
CA ASN A 988 6.58 2.28 -105.38
C ASN A 988 6.14 1.24 -106.42
N ILE A 989 5.30 0.27 -106.04
CA ILE A 989 4.72 -0.72 -106.96
C ILE A 989 3.78 -0.03 -107.94
N GLN A 990 2.90 0.86 -107.46
CA GLN A 990 1.95 1.59 -108.29
C GLN A 990 2.67 2.53 -109.28
N ARG A 991 3.73 3.22 -108.85
CA ARG A 991 4.62 4.00 -109.75
C ARG A 991 5.32 3.11 -110.79
N LYS A 992 5.69 1.88 -110.45
CA LYS A 992 6.28 0.92 -111.41
C LYS A 992 5.24 0.37 -112.38
N GLU A 993 4.01 0.10 -111.95
CA GLU A 993 2.90 -0.32 -112.82
C GLU A 993 2.51 0.77 -113.82
N GLU A 994 2.47 2.04 -113.39
CA GLU A 994 2.27 3.19 -114.29
C GLU A 994 3.42 3.29 -115.31
N ARG A 995 4.67 3.09 -114.88
CA ARG A 995 5.85 3.08 -115.76
C ARG A 995 5.83 1.93 -116.76
N ILE A 996 5.41 0.74 -116.34
CA ILE A 996 5.24 -0.43 -117.22
C ILE A 996 4.12 -0.17 -118.23
N SER A 997 3.01 0.43 -117.81
CA SER A 997 1.91 0.78 -118.71
C SER A 997 2.32 1.84 -119.74
N GLN A 998 3.11 2.84 -119.34
CA GLN A 998 3.72 3.81 -120.27
C GLN A 998 4.67 3.13 -121.25
N LEU A 999 5.55 2.23 -120.79
CA LEU A 999 6.45 1.47 -121.66
C LEU A 999 5.70 0.55 -122.63
N ILE A 1000 4.61 -0.09 -122.19
CA ILE A 1000 3.74 -0.89 -123.06
C ILE A 1000 3.10 0.00 -124.13
N GLN A 1001 2.70 1.23 -123.77
CA GLN A 1001 2.13 2.18 -124.71
C GLN A 1001 3.18 2.73 -125.70
N GLU A 1002 4.39 3.03 -125.25
CA GLU A 1002 5.52 3.40 -126.12
C GLU A 1002 5.91 2.27 -127.07
N ILE A 1003 5.96 1.03 -126.59
CA ILE A 1003 6.21 -0.16 -127.44
C ILE A 1003 5.07 -0.34 -128.45
N LYS A 1004 3.80 -0.18 -128.05
CA LYS A 1004 2.67 -0.24 -128.98
C LYS A 1004 2.74 0.84 -130.06
N ASN A 1005 3.06 2.08 -129.67
CA ASN A 1005 3.22 3.18 -130.64
C ASN A 1005 4.42 2.93 -131.58
N LEU A 1006 5.55 2.40 -131.07
CA LEU A 1006 6.71 2.03 -131.88
C LEU A 1006 6.44 0.85 -132.83
N VAL A 1007 5.54 -0.07 -132.47
CA VAL A 1007 5.10 -1.18 -133.33
C VAL A 1007 4.12 -0.68 -134.39
N GLU A 1008 3.20 0.23 -134.05
CA GLU A 1008 2.29 0.87 -135.01
C GLU A 1008 3.02 1.78 -136.03
N ASP A 1009 4.11 2.44 -135.63
CA ASP A 1009 4.99 3.20 -136.53
C ASP A 1009 5.89 2.30 -137.41
N TYR A 1010 6.10 1.02 -137.05
CA TYR A 1010 6.88 0.06 -137.86
C TYR A 1010 6.02 -0.68 -138.91
N ASP A 1011 4.70 -0.79 -138.71
CA ASP A 1011 3.75 -1.38 -139.66
C ASP A 1011 3.24 -0.38 -140.72
N SER A 1012 3.78 0.85 -140.75
CA SER A 1012 3.43 1.91 -141.71
C SER A 1012 4.58 2.35 -142.64
N ILE A 1013 5.57 1.48 -142.88
CA ILE A 1013 6.46 1.53 -144.05
C ILE A 1013 5.96 0.58 -145.15
#